data_AF-A0A8H4KW03-F1
#
_entry.id   AF-A0A8H4KW03-F1
#
_cell.length_a   1.000
_cell.length_b   1.000
_cell.length_c   1.000
_cell.angle_alpha   90.00
_cell.angle_beta   90.00
_cell.angle_gamma   90.00
#
_symmetry.space_group_name_H-M   'P 1'
#
loop_
_entity.id
_entity.type
_entity.pdbx_description
1 polymer ?
#
loop_
_entity_poly.entity_id
_entity_poly.type
_entity_poly.pdbx_seq_one_letter_code
_entity_poly.pdbx_strand_id
1 'polypeptide(L)'
;MRSSNSELAKSLSDRLRNSMVNQRCADKRFPPNSCWDGLLKKAEVEATLRAKGVDLKPDLVDFILKKACKTFAILVHMRVPELITAIHEHDSREEIFPVQEESLNKLIPVSNWTDELIEEFCVVKQWWFTSPTFTWEQFRYKFEERYHLPFTAYGDSVGDSNYSTVFKRSIHIGHVKLGPDQLCAKDKDGNLRVAVKKLTSSDPDLADREATTLEMMRQSKSDHLIKAIAYYRYMENETAYHHFMFPWAEHGNLWELWMKDTAASLEDNDFIWVFKQLTGQATAIEHLHGQHNSLNRRHGDLKPENILCFEEGDGSSSSRPAVRLVITDVGLAKAHNGATQFREATSTTVSTKRYAGPEMEATPGAPLSRRFDIWSMGCLLVEFVTWMLYGKEELDKCTRATPTTFYELKRDKRGRVKSADVHSTVKKWVSFMQKDLRCSKGTALGRLMDLIVHKLLVVNLMGPAGTPKSTSPHINSRPTQKAANSKKIQPSKKSKYRIYAPDMKQELDSILRDLKENKIQAIRKTPSGSSKTFKGPSTSLPSPQRNTLAQGPSLTESWIYTHDDDFPNDFFRDADLATATPRLGQAQLCSRCRGLSLCSIDCSFTDSRSGLDTKAQGENCELCSLLSYCIRDRSQSSEEVIHFTRAGSYLTIDDGKEHPVIDLCTAPGPNVISVKNVKTSFSTLPEPGSEAHFKVLREWICACDSDHDCIPNQLNFLPTRLIDVSEAESDVLRLIDNESVLNRPQRYAALSHRWGSPKHQEQFCATKANLKELNGGFKTSDLPKTFWDAVHVTRGLHLKYLWIDSLCIIQNDSHDWDVESKRMEQVFSSSYCTLAASCASDTSDGFLKPWPKRRCVPMTVGGAVYYACETIDDFYTHVDQSGLNQRGWVLQERALSRRTIYFAENQSYWECGGGVRCGTMTKMRNRKASFLGDSNFPRSAEQYVKGLKIEFFQDLYVRYSKLGLSFASDRPVAIRGLETRLINTFNTTGGFGLFDLYLHRSLLWKREGASLSRITITQGHTVPSWSWMAYSGAINYLPVPGGKVSWLTDIKSPFYTALKATTYDGGREAPALEAPVWGMCIGNDMERVKGMIFLDEPGRTITEPKECVVLGRGNSEPLAESQAHWVILVHCISKKADASASQVYERRGVAVLERRHIDFQGEVKYGKIR
;
A
#
# COMPACT_ATOMS: atom_id res chain seq x y z
N MET A 1 26.85 -21.16 -66.53
CA MET A 1 26.89 -21.70 -65.15
C MET A 1 27.30 -20.66 -64.10
N ARG A 2 28.40 -19.90 -64.25
CA ARG A 2 28.82 -18.89 -63.24
C ARG A 2 27.81 -17.75 -62.99
N SER A 3 27.11 -17.23 -64.01
CA SER A 3 26.09 -16.17 -63.80
C SER A 3 24.85 -16.69 -63.05
N SER A 4 24.34 -17.86 -63.44
CA SER A 4 23.18 -18.51 -62.78
C SER A 4 23.46 -18.86 -61.31
N ASN A 5 24.68 -19.31 -60.97
CA ASN A 5 25.05 -19.55 -59.57
C ASN A 5 25.13 -18.25 -58.75
N SER A 6 25.62 -17.15 -59.36
CA SER A 6 25.69 -15.84 -58.71
C SER A 6 24.30 -15.26 -58.42
N GLU A 7 23.33 -15.47 -59.32
CA GLU A 7 21.94 -15.02 -59.13
C GLU A 7 21.24 -15.80 -58.02
N LEU A 8 21.41 -17.13 -57.97
CA LEU A 8 20.84 -17.96 -56.90
C LEU A 8 21.46 -17.65 -55.53
N ALA A 9 22.77 -17.40 -55.46
CA ALA A 9 23.45 -17.02 -54.21
C ALA A 9 22.99 -15.65 -53.70
N LYS A 10 22.85 -14.67 -54.60
CA LYS A 10 22.31 -13.34 -54.27
C LYS A 10 20.85 -13.45 -53.81
N SER A 11 20.05 -14.28 -54.49
CA SER A 11 18.67 -14.58 -54.12
C SER A 11 18.55 -15.16 -52.70
N LEU A 12 19.46 -16.07 -52.29
CA LEU A 12 19.47 -16.59 -50.92
C LEU A 12 19.81 -15.51 -49.88
N SER A 13 20.85 -14.69 -50.12
CA SER A 13 21.22 -13.60 -49.21
C SER A 13 20.10 -12.56 -49.07
N ASP A 14 19.46 -12.19 -50.18
CA ASP A 14 18.36 -11.23 -50.19
C ASP A 14 17.11 -11.80 -49.50
N ARG A 15 16.78 -13.08 -49.72
CA ARG A 15 15.68 -13.75 -48.98
C ARG A 15 15.95 -13.83 -47.48
N LEU A 16 17.17 -14.16 -47.06
CA LEU A 16 17.56 -14.14 -45.65
C LEU A 16 17.36 -12.75 -45.06
N ARG A 17 17.88 -11.70 -45.73
CA ARG A 17 17.74 -10.30 -45.27
C ARG A 17 16.28 -9.85 -45.20
N ASN A 18 15.48 -10.18 -46.21
CA ASN A 18 14.06 -9.80 -46.29
C ASN A 18 13.17 -10.60 -45.33
N SER A 19 13.61 -11.79 -44.91
CA SER A 19 12.90 -12.60 -43.91
C SER A 19 13.07 -12.10 -42.47
N MET A 20 14.04 -11.21 -42.22
CA MET A 20 14.29 -10.67 -40.88
C MET A 20 13.20 -9.69 -40.47
N VAL A 21 12.60 -9.92 -39.30
CA VAL A 21 11.64 -9.01 -38.68
C VAL A 21 12.38 -8.02 -37.81
N ASN A 22 12.12 -6.73 -38.01
CA ASN A 22 12.66 -5.65 -37.20
C ASN A 22 11.86 -5.49 -35.90
N GLN A 23 12.56 -5.33 -34.78
CA GLN A 23 11.94 -4.81 -33.56
C GLN A 23 11.74 -3.30 -33.74
N ARG A 24 10.49 -2.80 -33.68
CA ARG A 24 10.20 -1.37 -33.99
C ARG A 24 10.89 -0.34 -33.06
N CYS A 25 11.50 -0.76 -31.95
CA CYS A 25 12.04 0.14 -30.91
C CYS A 25 13.49 -0.15 -30.47
N ALA A 26 14.16 -1.12 -31.08
CA ALA A 26 15.56 -1.44 -30.83
C ALA A 26 16.11 -1.99 -32.14
N ASP A 27 17.31 -1.61 -32.58
CA ASP A 27 17.95 -2.08 -33.83
C ASP A 27 18.26 -3.59 -33.87
N LYS A 28 17.51 -4.40 -33.11
CA LYS A 28 17.51 -5.84 -33.04
C LYS A 28 16.60 -6.43 -34.13
N ARG A 29 17.09 -7.47 -34.80
CA ARG A 29 16.35 -8.22 -35.84
C ARG A 29 16.38 -9.71 -35.53
N PHE A 30 15.36 -10.43 -35.99
CA PHE A 30 15.30 -11.88 -35.90
C PHE A 30 14.51 -12.52 -37.06
N PRO A 31 14.84 -13.73 -37.50
CA PRO A 31 14.03 -14.47 -38.47
C PRO A 31 12.84 -15.14 -37.75
N PRO A 32 11.61 -15.10 -38.31
CA PRO A 32 10.50 -15.92 -37.85
C PRO A 32 10.83 -17.40 -37.90
N ASN A 33 10.46 -18.19 -36.90
CA ASN A 33 10.71 -19.62 -36.95
C ASN A 33 10.02 -20.33 -38.13
N SER A 34 8.88 -19.80 -38.59
CA SER A 34 8.17 -20.29 -39.77
C SER A 34 8.91 -20.05 -41.08
N CYS A 35 9.95 -19.19 -41.12
CA CYS A 35 10.68 -18.94 -42.35
C CYS A 35 11.71 -20.02 -42.67
N TRP A 36 12.12 -20.85 -41.69
CA TRP A 36 13.14 -21.88 -41.87
C TRP A 36 12.69 -23.01 -42.81
N ASP A 37 11.40 -23.32 -42.84
CA ASP A 37 10.82 -24.30 -43.74
C ASP A 37 10.93 -23.84 -45.19
N GLY A 38 11.84 -24.46 -45.95
CA GLY A 38 12.10 -24.11 -47.36
C GLY A 38 12.95 -22.85 -47.58
N LEU A 39 13.56 -22.29 -46.52
CA LEU A 39 14.48 -21.15 -46.62
C LEU A 39 15.69 -21.48 -47.47
N LEU A 40 16.36 -22.58 -47.11
CA LEU A 40 17.51 -23.14 -47.80
C LEU A 40 17.03 -24.23 -48.74
N LYS A 41 17.05 -23.98 -50.05
CA LYS A 41 16.87 -25.04 -51.04
C LYS A 41 18.22 -25.61 -51.45
N LYS A 42 18.26 -26.91 -51.73
CA LYS A 42 19.46 -27.62 -52.17
C LYS A 42 20.23 -26.88 -53.27
N ALA A 43 19.55 -26.48 -54.34
CA ALA A 43 20.16 -25.77 -55.47
C ALA A 43 20.81 -24.42 -55.07
N GLU A 44 20.28 -23.73 -54.06
CA GLU A 44 20.76 -22.42 -53.63
C GLU A 44 21.96 -22.56 -52.67
N VAL A 45 21.95 -23.57 -51.80
CA VAL A 45 23.11 -23.95 -50.97
C VAL A 45 24.27 -24.34 -51.88
N GLU A 46 24.02 -25.22 -52.85
CA GLU A 46 25.02 -25.65 -53.84
C GLU A 46 25.56 -24.47 -54.66
N ALA A 47 24.69 -23.58 -55.14
CA ALA A 47 25.08 -22.38 -55.89
C ALA A 47 25.91 -21.41 -55.05
N THR A 48 25.55 -21.20 -53.78
CA THR A 48 26.24 -20.28 -52.85
C THR A 48 27.66 -20.77 -52.54
N LEU A 49 27.82 -22.07 -52.28
CA LEU A 49 29.13 -22.68 -52.02
C LEU A 49 30.01 -22.70 -53.28
N ARG A 50 29.45 -23.04 -54.46
CA ARG A 50 30.18 -22.98 -55.73
C ARG A 50 30.64 -21.58 -56.09
N ALA A 51 29.83 -20.56 -55.79
CA ALA A 51 30.19 -19.16 -56.02
C ALA A 51 31.41 -18.72 -55.20
N LYS A 52 31.68 -19.39 -54.08
CA LYS A 52 32.86 -19.20 -53.22
C LYS A 52 34.00 -20.19 -53.50
N GLY A 53 33.89 -21.00 -54.55
CA GLY A 53 34.95 -21.93 -54.95
C GLY A 53 35.04 -23.21 -54.11
N VAL A 54 34.00 -23.54 -53.33
CA VAL A 54 33.96 -24.78 -52.53
C VAL A 54 33.60 -25.99 -53.41
N ASP A 55 34.34 -27.09 -53.26
CA ASP A 55 34.02 -28.37 -53.89
C ASP A 55 32.87 -29.07 -53.13
N LEU A 56 31.82 -29.44 -53.85
CA LEU A 56 30.58 -29.92 -53.25
C LEU A 56 30.60 -31.44 -53.06
N LYS A 57 30.85 -31.87 -51.84
CA LYS A 57 30.58 -33.26 -51.45
C LYS A 57 29.07 -33.45 -51.14
N PRO A 58 28.43 -34.55 -51.56
CA PRO A 58 26.99 -34.77 -51.35
C PRO A 58 26.55 -34.78 -49.88
N ASP A 59 27.43 -35.24 -48.99
CA ASP A 59 27.25 -35.28 -47.54
C ASP A 59 27.25 -33.88 -46.90
N LEU A 60 28.07 -32.94 -47.40
CA LEU A 60 28.12 -31.56 -46.91
C LEU A 60 26.79 -30.82 -47.09
N VAL A 61 26.17 -30.96 -48.27
CA VAL A 61 24.88 -30.28 -48.56
C VAL A 61 23.77 -30.88 -47.70
N ASP A 62 23.77 -32.19 -47.53
CA ASP A 62 22.85 -32.90 -46.65
C ASP A 62 23.06 -32.52 -45.17
N PHE A 63 24.31 -32.34 -44.74
CA PHE A 63 24.66 -31.84 -43.42
C PHE A 63 24.09 -30.43 -43.18
N ILE A 64 24.27 -29.51 -44.12
CA ILE A 64 23.76 -28.14 -44.01
C ILE A 64 22.23 -28.15 -43.88
N LEU A 65 21.54 -28.87 -44.77
CA LEU A 65 20.07 -28.86 -44.81
C LEU A 65 19.45 -29.57 -43.59
N LYS A 66 20.11 -30.59 -43.03
CA LYS A 66 19.54 -31.41 -41.94
C LYS A 66 20.05 -31.02 -40.55
N LYS A 67 21.27 -30.52 -40.44
CA LYS A 67 21.96 -30.33 -39.14
C LYS A 67 22.51 -28.93 -38.91
N ALA A 68 22.87 -28.16 -39.95
CA ALA A 68 23.58 -26.88 -39.82
C ALA A 68 22.91 -25.69 -40.53
N CYS A 69 21.58 -25.68 -40.56
CA CYS A 69 20.77 -24.70 -41.30
C CYS A 69 20.96 -23.26 -40.78
N LYS A 70 20.91 -23.05 -39.46
CA LYS A 70 21.04 -21.71 -38.87
C LYS A 70 22.48 -21.21 -38.94
N THR A 71 23.44 -22.09 -38.72
CA THR A 71 24.88 -21.84 -38.80
C THR A 71 25.23 -21.38 -40.21
N PHE A 72 24.78 -22.11 -41.23
CA PHE A 72 24.99 -21.71 -42.63
C PHE A 72 24.31 -20.38 -42.95
N ALA A 73 23.09 -20.13 -42.47
CA ALA A 73 22.41 -18.85 -42.67
C ALA A 73 23.15 -17.67 -42.03
N ILE A 74 23.73 -17.85 -40.82
CA ILE A 74 24.59 -16.84 -40.17
C ILE A 74 25.82 -16.56 -41.03
N LEU A 75 26.51 -17.60 -41.50
CA LEU A 75 27.71 -17.46 -42.33
C LEU A 75 27.42 -16.80 -43.69
N VAL A 76 26.28 -17.13 -44.32
CA VAL A 76 25.79 -16.43 -45.53
C VAL A 76 25.54 -14.95 -45.23
N HIS A 77 24.96 -14.63 -44.07
CA HIS A 77 24.70 -13.25 -43.67
C HIS A 77 25.99 -12.47 -43.37
N MET A 78 27.00 -13.13 -42.79
CA MET A 78 28.36 -12.62 -42.59
C MET A 78 29.20 -12.58 -43.88
N ARG A 79 28.66 -13.07 -45.01
CA ARG A 79 29.32 -13.14 -46.33
C ARG A 79 30.52 -14.10 -46.39
N VAL A 80 30.58 -15.08 -45.49
CA VAL A 80 31.62 -16.11 -45.39
C VAL A 80 31.05 -17.54 -45.36
N PRO A 81 30.11 -17.92 -46.26
CA PRO A 81 29.47 -19.26 -46.24
C PRO A 81 30.44 -20.44 -46.43
N GLU A 82 31.63 -20.20 -47.00
CA GLU A 82 32.69 -21.19 -47.20
C GLU A 82 33.20 -21.82 -45.89
N LEU A 83 33.11 -21.12 -44.75
CA LEU A 83 33.59 -21.59 -43.45
C LEU A 83 32.81 -22.78 -42.89
N ILE A 84 31.65 -23.10 -43.46
CA ILE A 84 30.84 -24.26 -43.07
C ILE A 84 31.56 -25.60 -43.32
N THR A 85 32.52 -25.62 -44.25
CA THR A 85 33.34 -26.80 -44.56
C THR A 85 34.20 -27.21 -43.36
N ALA A 86 34.76 -26.23 -42.66
CA ALA A 86 35.57 -26.47 -41.47
C ALA A 86 34.74 -27.03 -40.30
N ILE A 87 33.47 -26.61 -40.19
CA ILE A 87 32.52 -27.14 -39.19
C ILE A 87 32.13 -28.59 -39.54
N HIS A 88 31.88 -28.88 -40.81
CA HIS A 88 31.50 -30.22 -41.27
C HIS A 88 32.57 -31.28 -41.02
N GLU A 89 33.86 -30.92 -41.09
CA GLU A 89 34.98 -31.85 -40.86
C GLU A 89 35.17 -32.24 -39.39
N HIS A 90 34.59 -31.48 -38.45
CA HIS A 90 34.89 -31.60 -37.02
C HIS A 90 33.66 -31.72 -36.11
N ASP A 91 32.46 -31.38 -36.57
CA ASP A 91 31.22 -31.51 -35.78
C ASP A 91 30.15 -32.34 -36.49
N SER A 92 29.87 -33.53 -35.96
CA SER A 92 28.82 -34.41 -36.44
C SER A 92 27.49 -34.29 -35.67
N ARG A 93 27.42 -33.39 -34.67
CA ARG A 93 26.29 -33.25 -33.74
C ARG A 93 25.21 -32.32 -34.30
N GLU A 94 24.05 -32.30 -33.62
CA GLU A 94 22.97 -31.36 -33.93
C GLU A 94 23.38 -29.92 -33.56
N GLU A 95 22.79 -28.92 -34.20
CA GLU A 95 23.03 -27.50 -33.93
C GLU A 95 22.73 -27.13 -32.46
N ILE A 96 23.76 -26.76 -31.69
CA ILE A 96 23.62 -26.30 -30.30
C ILE A 96 23.98 -24.81 -30.25
N PHE A 97 23.00 -23.97 -29.91
CA PHE A 97 23.19 -22.54 -29.67
C PHE A 97 22.79 -22.17 -28.23
N PRO A 98 23.44 -21.17 -27.60
CA PRO A 98 24.51 -20.33 -28.15
C PRO A 98 25.87 -21.04 -28.15
N VAL A 99 26.68 -20.76 -29.16
CA VAL A 99 28.05 -21.29 -29.25
C VAL A 99 29.00 -20.39 -28.47
N GLN A 100 29.72 -20.96 -27.50
CA GLN A 100 30.77 -20.25 -26.78
C GLN A 100 32.05 -20.19 -27.61
N GLU A 101 32.76 -19.07 -27.52
CA GLU A 101 34.02 -18.80 -28.25
C GLU A 101 35.06 -19.91 -28.04
N GLU A 102 35.27 -20.33 -26.80
CA GLU A 102 36.18 -21.43 -26.46
C GLU A 102 35.79 -22.77 -27.09
N SER A 103 34.49 -22.99 -27.35
CA SER A 103 33.99 -24.21 -27.99
C SER A 103 34.16 -24.14 -29.50
N LEU A 104 33.96 -22.97 -30.11
CA LEU A 104 34.23 -22.74 -31.53
C LEU A 104 35.72 -22.92 -31.86
N ASN A 105 36.60 -22.39 -31.00
CA ASN A 105 38.06 -22.54 -31.11
C ASN A 105 38.56 -23.98 -30.96
N LYS A 106 37.78 -24.85 -30.28
CA LYS A 106 38.08 -26.29 -30.15
C LYS A 106 37.53 -27.12 -31.32
N LEU A 107 36.53 -26.60 -32.03
CA LEU A 107 35.86 -27.30 -33.13
C LEU A 107 36.50 -27.03 -34.49
N ILE A 108 37.31 -25.98 -34.64
CA ILE A 108 37.86 -25.58 -35.95
C ILE A 108 39.31 -25.11 -35.79
N PRO A 109 40.25 -25.51 -36.67
CA PRO A 109 41.60 -24.95 -36.69
C PRO A 109 41.58 -23.42 -36.92
N VAL A 110 42.30 -22.69 -36.07
CA VAL A 110 42.39 -21.21 -36.04
C VAL A 110 42.82 -20.60 -37.39
N SER A 111 43.44 -21.37 -38.29
CA SER A 111 43.87 -20.88 -39.61
C SER A 111 42.73 -20.42 -40.53
N ASN A 112 41.48 -20.83 -40.26
CA ASN A 112 40.33 -20.53 -41.12
C ASN A 112 39.38 -19.46 -40.55
N TRP A 113 39.52 -19.08 -39.28
CA TRP A 113 38.67 -18.09 -38.60
C TRP A 113 39.55 -17.01 -37.99
N THR A 114 39.34 -15.74 -38.34
CA THR A 114 40.01 -14.62 -37.65
C THR A 114 39.29 -14.28 -36.35
N ASP A 115 39.98 -13.67 -35.41
CA ASP A 115 39.39 -13.22 -34.13
C ASP A 115 38.19 -12.29 -34.38
N GLU A 116 38.24 -11.44 -35.42
CA GLU A 116 37.10 -10.57 -35.76
C GLU A 116 35.87 -11.35 -36.25
N LEU A 117 36.06 -12.44 -37.00
CA LEU A 117 34.95 -13.28 -37.48
C LEU A 117 34.35 -14.10 -36.34
N ILE A 118 35.18 -14.55 -35.41
CA ILE A 118 34.74 -15.25 -34.19
C ILE A 118 33.92 -14.29 -33.33
N GLU A 119 34.40 -13.07 -33.10
CA GLU A 119 33.66 -12.04 -32.36
C GLU A 119 32.34 -11.70 -33.07
N GLU A 120 32.36 -11.46 -34.38
CA GLU A 120 31.14 -11.16 -35.15
C GLU A 120 30.13 -12.31 -35.07
N PHE A 121 30.57 -13.57 -35.17
CA PHE A 121 29.68 -14.73 -35.04
C PHE A 121 29.14 -14.88 -33.62
N CYS A 122 30.03 -14.95 -32.62
CA CYS A 122 29.71 -15.32 -31.25
C CYS A 122 29.07 -14.18 -30.44
N VAL A 123 29.44 -12.93 -30.69
CA VAL A 123 28.98 -11.79 -29.88
C VAL A 123 27.80 -11.06 -30.53
N VAL A 124 27.70 -11.08 -31.86
CA VAL A 124 26.71 -10.29 -32.60
C VAL A 124 25.71 -11.15 -33.36
N LYS A 125 26.17 -11.93 -34.34
CA LYS A 125 25.29 -12.50 -35.38
C LYS A 125 24.51 -13.71 -34.92
N GLN A 126 25.09 -14.60 -34.09
CA GLN A 126 24.34 -15.77 -33.62
C GLN A 126 23.02 -15.37 -32.93
N TRP A 127 23.06 -14.31 -32.12
CA TRP A 127 21.93 -13.83 -31.33
C TRP A 127 20.75 -13.31 -32.18
N TRP A 128 21.02 -12.91 -33.42
CA TRP A 128 19.98 -12.53 -34.38
C TRP A 128 19.19 -13.74 -34.86
N PHE A 129 19.84 -14.89 -35.02
CA PHE A 129 19.24 -16.12 -35.58
C PHE A 129 18.79 -17.12 -34.50
N THR A 130 19.10 -16.86 -33.23
CA THR A 130 18.75 -17.71 -32.07
C THR A 130 17.60 -17.13 -31.23
N SER A 131 16.74 -16.30 -31.82
CA SER A 131 15.53 -15.81 -31.15
C SER A 131 14.71 -16.98 -30.58
N PRO A 132 14.32 -16.93 -29.29
CA PRO A 132 13.68 -18.06 -28.64
C PRO A 132 12.24 -18.26 -29.11
N THR A 133 11.76 -19.50 -28.97
CA THR A 133 10.37 -19.89 -29.24
C THR A 133 9.72 -20.35 -27.95
N PHE A 134 8.61 -19.71 -27.61
CA PHE A 134 7.81 -20.06 -26.44
C PHE A 134 6.80 -21.14 -26.85
N THR A 135 6.84 -22.28 -26.17
CA THR A 135 5.98 -23.43 -26.49
C THR A 135 5.08 -23.78 -25.32
N TRP A 136 4.02 -24.52 -25.59
CA TRP A 136 3.14 -24.96 -24.51
C TRP A 136 3.84 -26.00 -23.61
N GLU A 137 4.66 -26.85 -24.22
CA GLU A 137 5.35 -27.96 -23.56
C GLU A 137 6.44 -27.48 -22.59
N GLN A 138 7.07 -26.33 -22.87
CA GLN A 138 8.09 -25.74 -22.02
C GLN A 138 7.57 -24.45 -21.36
N PHE A 139 7.50 -24.42 -20.03
CA PHE A 139 7.04 -23.24 -19.32
C PHE A 139 8.18 -22.26 -18.96
N ARG A 140 9.31 -22.80 -18.52
CA ARG A 140 10.39 -22.04 -17.88
C ARG A 140 11.57 -21.86 -18.82
N TYR A 141 12.06 -20.63 -18.89
CA TYR A 141 13.18 -20.25 -19.75
C TYR A 141 14.20 -19.39 -18.98
N LYS A 142 15.45 -19.42 -19.45
CA LYS A 142 16.53 -18.56 -18.97
C LYS A 142 17.23 -17.96 -20.17
N PHE A 143 17.37 -16.64 -20.18
CA PHE A 143 17.93 -15.89 -21.28
C PHE A 143 19.01 -14.92 -20.79
N GLU A 144 20.11 -14.86 -21.52
CA GLU A 144 21.12 -13.81 -21.41
C GLU A 144 20.65 -12.51 -22.07
N GLU A 145 21.28 -11.39 -21.73
CA GLU A 145 20.97 -10.06 -22.25
C GLU A 145 21.06 -9.98 -23.78
N ARG A 146 21.97 -10.78 -24.36
CA ARG A 146 22.23 -10.84 -25.80
C ARG A 146 21.08 -11.45 -26.60
N TYR A 147 20.18 -12.23 -25.99
CA TYR A 147 19.03 -12.79 -26.72
C TYR A 147 18.12 -11.71 -27.29
N HIS A 148 17.79 -11.83 -28.58
CA HIS A 148 16.76 -11.04 -29.22
C HIS A 148 15.41 -11.71 -29.00
N LEU A 149 14.64 -11.22 -28.02
CA LEU A 149 13.30 -11.74 -27.77
C LEU A 149 12.35 -11.40 -28.96
N PRO A 150 11.44 -12.31 -29.38
CA PRO A 150 10.66 -12.20 -30.61
C PRO A 150 9.51 -11.17 -30.58
N PHE A 151 9.68 -10.05 -29.87
CA PHE A 151 8.67 -8.99 -29.77
C PHE A 151 8.71 -8.07 -31.00
N THR A 152 7.56 -7.84 -31.63
CA THR A 152 7.42 -6.99 -32.83
C THR A 152 6.99 -5.57 -32.49
N ALA A 153 6.33 -5.37 -31.35
CA ALA A 153 5.92 -4.05 -30.86
C ALA A 153 5.99 -3.96 -29.34
N TYR A 154 6.41 -2.78 -28.86
CA TYR A 154 6.55 -2.44 -27.46
C TYR A 154 5.47 -1.40 -27.12
N GLY A 155 4.42 -1.78 -26.40
CA GLY A 155 3.41 -0.86 -25.88
C GLY A 155 3.75 -0.35 -24.48
N ASP A 156 2.94 0.59 -23.99
CA ASP A 156 3.09 1.18 -22.65
C ASP A 156 2.90 0.15 -21.51
N SER A 157 3.39 0.50 -20.32
CA SER A 157 3.03 -0.22 -19.10
C SER A 157 1.55 0.02 -18.78
N VAL A 158 0.76 -1.05 -18.64
CA VAL A 158 -0.71 -0.96 -18.46
C VAL A 158 -1.14 -1.22 -17.02
N GLY A 159 -0.23 -1.68 -16.16
CA GLY A 159 -0.44 -1.79 -14.73
C GLY A 159 0.88 -1.85 -13.99
N ASP A 160 1.08 -0.94 -13.03
CA ASP A 160 2.25 -0.91 -12.17
C ASP A 160 1.81 -1.16 -10.74
N SER A 161 2.31 -2.24 -10.15
CA SER A 161 2.07 -2.59 -8.75
C SER A 161 3.40 -2.55 -8.01
N ASN A 162 3.36 -2.49 -6.68
CA ASN A 162 4.58 -2.44 -5.87
C ASN A 162 5.45 -3.72 -5.96
N TYR A 163 4.96 -4.79 -6.61
CA TYR A 163 5.65 -6.07 -6.76
C TYR A 163 6.01 -6.40 -8.21
N SER A 164 5.29 -5.86 -9.19
CA SER A 164 5.49 -6.14 -10.60
C SER A 164 4.92 -5.05 -11.52
N THR A 165 5.55 -4.87 -12.68
CA THR A 165 5.08 -4.00 -13.76
C THR A 165 4.61 -4.84 -14.94
N VAL A 166 3.44 -4.54 -15.50
CA VAL A 166 2.85 -5.27 -16.64
C VAL A 166 2.96 -4.43 -17.91
N PHE A 167 3.62 -4.99 -18.92
CA PHE A 167 3.81 -4.38 -20.23
C PHE A 167 2.91 -5.02 -21.27
N LYS A 168 2.26 -4.21 -22.11
CA LYS A 168 1.62 -4.72 -23.34
C LYS A 168 2.69 -4.88 -24.42
N ARG A 169 2.80 -6.07 -25.00
CA ARG A 169 3.74 -6.37 -26.10
C ARG A 169 3.02 -7.11 -27.24
N SER A 170 3.53 -6.98 -28.46
CA SER A 170 3.21 -7.91 -29.54
C SER A 170 4.38 -8.87 -29.75
N ILE A 171 4.10 -10.17 -29.86
CA ILE A 171 5.07 -11.23 -30.12
C ILE A 171 4.78 -11.90 -31.45
N HIS A 172 5.82 -12.14 -32.25
CA HIS A 172 5.66 -12.71 -33.58
C HIS A 172 5.03 -14.11 -33.49
N ILE A 173 3.96 -14.37 -34.25
CA ILE A 173 3.17 -15.62 -34.13
C ILE A 173 4.01 -16.88 -34.40
N GLY A 174 4.98 -16.81 -35.32
CA GLY A 174 5.90 -17.92 -35.60
C GLY A 174 6.80 -18.34 -34.43
N HIS A 175 6.90 -17.53 -33.36
CA HIS A 175 7.71 -17.79 -32.16
C HIS A 175 6.90 -18.17 -30.93
N VAL A 176 5.59 -18.44 -31.09
CA VAL A 176 4.72 -18.85 -30.00
C VAL A 176 3.84 -20.02 -30.44
N LYS A 177 3.92 -21.13 -29.71
CA LYS A 177 2.98 -22.24 -29.81
C LYS A 177 2.08 -22.22 -28.58
N LEU A 178 0.88 -21.67 -28.74
CA LEU A 178 -0.11 -21.58 -27.65
C LEU A 178 -0.64 -22.97 -27.27
N GLY A 179 -1.12 -23.10 -26.04
CA GLY A 179 -1.79 -24.32 -25.58
C GLY A 179 -3.16 -24.52 -26.21
N PRO A 180 -3.74 -25.73 -26.06
CA PRO A 180 -5.12 -25.99 -26.47
C PRO A 180 -6.07 -25.01 -25.75
N ASP A 181 -6.99 -24.43 -26.53
CA ASP A 181 -8.07 -23.54 -26.07
C ASP A 181 -7.62 -22.18 -25.47
N GLN A 182 -6.35 -21.79 -25.63
CA GLN A 182 -5.84 -20.50 -25.13
C GLN A 182 -6.23 -19.33 -26.07
N LEU A 183 -7.12 -18.46 -25.60
CA LEU A 183 -7.49 -17.23 -26.30
C LEU A 183 -6.40 -16.17 -26.14
N CYS A 184 -6.02 -15.53 -27.26
CA CYS A 184 -5.03 -14.46 -27.27
C CYS A 184 -5.40 -13.45 -28.35
N ALA A 185 -5.49 -12.17 -27.98
CA ALA A 185 -5.76 -11.10 -28.94
C ALA A 185 -4.64 -11.03 -29.99
N LYS A 186 -4.99 -10.63 -31.21
CA LYS A 186 -4.03 -10.38 -32.30
C LYS A 186 -3.92 -8.89 -32.58
N ASP A 187 -2.75 -8.45 -33.02
CA ASP A 187 -2.59 -7.11 -33.59
C ASP A 187 -2.97 -7.08 -35.09
N LYS A 188 -2.88 -5.89 -35.69
CA LYS A 188 -3.21 -5.66 -37.10
C LYS A 188 -2.37 -6.48 -38.08
N ASP A 189 -1.17 -6.90 -37.65
CA ASP A 189 -0.22 -7.64 -38.45
C ASP A 189 -0.37 -9.17 -38.21
N GLY A 190 -1.41 -9.59 -37.46
CA GLY A 190 -1.70 -10.99 -37.14
C GLY A 190 -0.85 -11.57 -36.01
N ASN A 191 0.03 -10.77 -35.38
CA ASN A 191 0.88 -11.20 -34.28
C ASN A 191 0.10 -11.25 -32.96
N LEU A 192 0.55 -12.06 -32.01
CA LEU A 192 -0.13 -12.22 -30.74
C LEU A 192 0.18 -11.05 -29.81
N ARG A 193 -0.86 -10.48 -29.17
CA ARG A 193 -0.71 -9.51 -28.09
C ARG A 193 -0.60 -10.23 -26.76
N VAL A 194 0.43 -9.90 -26.00
CA VAL A 194 0.72 -10.51 -24.70
C VAL A 194 0.90 -9.45 -23.62
N ALA A 195 0.55 -9.82 -22.39
CA ALA A 195 0.90 -9.08 -21.18
C ALA A 195 2.18 -9.69 -20.60
N VAL A 196 3.24 -8.89 -20.46
CA VAL A 196 4.50 -9.30 -19.83
C VAL A 196 4.59 -8.67 -18.45
N LYS A 197 4.40 -9.46 -17.41
CA LYS A 197 4.55 -9.08 -16.01
C LYS A 197 6.00 -9.26 -15.58
N LYS A 198 6.72 -8.16 -15.37
CA LYS A 198 8.09 -8.12 -14.83
C LYS A 198 8.03 -7.94 -13.31
N LEU A 199 8.65 -8.84 -12.54
CA LEU A 199 8.77 -8.67 -11.09
C LEU A 199 9.77 -7.55 -10.78
N THR A 200 9.44 -6.75 -9.76
CA THR A 200 10.30 -5.66 -9.25
C THR A 200 11.43 -6.18 -8.35
N SER A 201 11.21 -7.32 -7.68
CA SER A 201 12.22 -8.02 -6.90
C SER A 201 12.98 -9.02 -7.79
N SER A 202 14.30 -9.10 -7.61
CA SER A 202 15.17 -10.14 -8.17
C SER A 202 15.24 -11.39 -7.28
N ASP A 203 14.42 -11.47 -6.22
CA ASP A 203 14.35 -12.61 -5.32
C ASP A 203 13.87 -13.88 -6.06
N PRO A 204 14.73 -14.92 -6.18
CA PRO A 204 14.41 -16.14 -6.92
C PRO A 204 13.29 -16.96 -6.26
N ASP A 205 13.15 -16.93 -4.92
CA ASP A 205 12.21 -17.79 -4.20
C ASP A 205 10.75 -17.37 -4.44
N LEU A 206 10.50 -16.06 -4.51
CA LEU A 206 9.18 -15.53 -4.82
C LEU A 206 8.77 -15.85 -6.26
N ALA A 207 9.70 -15.67 -7.20
CA ALA A 207 9.47 -15.96 -8.60
C ALA A 207 9.21 -17.46 -8.84
N ASP A 208 9.95 -18.35 -8.19
CA ASP A 208 9.78 -19.79 -8.35
C ASP A 208 8.47 -20.32 -7.77
N ARG A 209 7.99 -19.75 -6.67
CA ARG A 209 6.66 -20.07 -6.11
C ARG A 209 5.53 -19.66 -7.06
N GLU A 210 5.61 -18.46 -7.63
CA GLU A 210 4.62 -17.97 -8.61
C GLU A 210 4.67 -18.80 -9.90
N ALA A 211 5.86 -19.08 -10.42
CA ALA A 211 6.06 -19.93 -11.59
C ALA A 211 5.50 -21.34 -11.39
N THR A 212 5.78 -21.98 -10.26
CA THR A 212 5.28 -23.33 -9.97
C THR A 212 3.76 -23.34 -9.95
N THR A 213 3.15 -22.32 -9.35
CA THR A 213 1.70 -22.15 -9.30
C THR A 213 1.10 -22.03 -10.69
N LEU A 214 1.62 -21.13 -11.51
CA LEU A 214 1.12 -20.88 -12.86
C LEU A 214 1.33 -22.10 -13.78
N GLU A 215 2.46 -22.79 -13.64
CA GLU A 215 2.77 -24.03 -14.37
C GLU A 215 1.74 -25.12 -14.10
N MET A 216 1.33 -25.28 -12.84
CA MET A 216 0.24 -26.22 -12.51
C MET A 216 -1.11 -25.75 -13.05
N MET A 217 -1.41 -24.44 -13.02
CA MET A 217 -2.68 -23.90 -13.54
C MET A 217 -2.85 -24.13 -15.05
N ARG A 218 -1.75 -24.26 -15.81
CA ARG A 218 -1.78 -24.64 -17.22
C ARG A 218 -2.45 -25.99 -17.45
N GLN A 219 -2.40 -26.91 -16.49
CA GLN A 219 -3.03 -28.23 -16.57
C GLN A 219 -4.53 -28.20 -16.23
N SER A 220 -5.07 -27.06 -15.79
CA SER A 220 -6.50 -26.92 -15.49
C SER A 220 -7.35 -27.03 -16.75
N LYS A 221 -8.44 -27.80 -16.66
CA LYS A 221 -9.46 -27.92 -17.72
C LYS A 221 -10.42 -26.72 -17.78
N SER A 222 -10.28 -25.74 -16.88
CA SER A 222 -11.13 -24.54 -16.88
C SER A 222 -10.62 -23.49 -17.84
N ASP A 223 -11.50 -23.00 -18.71
CA ASP A 223 -11.23 -21.88 -19.62
C ASP A 223 -11.41 -20.50 -18.97
N HIS A 224 -11.81 -20.49 -17.70
CA HIS A 224 -12.07 -19.31 -16.89
C HIS A 224 -10.96 -19.04 -15.86
N LEU A 225 -9.81 -19.72 -16.00
CA LEU A 225 -8.58 -19.43 -15.26
C LEU A 225 -7.50 -18.96 -16.22
N ILE A 226 -6.77 -17.91 -15.86
CA ILE A 226 -5.68 -17.42 -16.69
C ILE A 226 -4.58 -18.49 -16.82
N LYS A 227 -4.17 -18.75 -18.06
CA LYS A 227 -3.08 -19.68 -18.39
C LYS A 227 -1.87 -18.85 -18.84
N ALA A 228 -0.79 -18.90 -18.07
CA ALA A 228 0.46 -18.25 -18.45
C ALA A 228 1.05 -18.95 -19.69
N ILE A 229 1.57 -18.15 -20.63
CA ILE A 229 2.25 -18.62 -21.84
C ILE A 229 3.66 -19.12 -21.45
N ALA A 230 4.40 -18.32 -20.69
CA ALA A 230 5.76 -18.66 -20.28
C ALA A 230 6.19 -17.90 -19.01
N TYR A 231 7.18 -18.46 -18.33
CA TYR A 231 8.01 -17.80 -17.33
C TYR A 231 9.45 -17.75 -17.85
N TYR A 232 10.09 -16.60 -17.75
CA TYR A 232 11.49 -16.48 -18.15
C TYR A 232 12.29 -15.53 -17.26
N ARG A 233 13.55 -15.91 -17.01
CA ARG A 233 14.56 -15.04 -16.41
C ARG A 233 15.33 -14.36 -17.53
N TYR A 234 15.42 -13.03 -17.50
CA TYR A 234 16.14 -12.23 -18.49
C TYR A 234 17.14 -11.32 -17.79
N MET A 235 18.38 -11.30 -18.28
CA MET A 235 19.44 -10.43 -17.77
C MET A 235 19.33 -9.05 -18.43
N GLU A 236 19.28 -7.99 -17.63
CA GLU A 236 19.35 -6.59 -18.08
C GLU A 236 20.39 -5.87 -17.22
N ASN A 237 21.44 -5.30 -17.82
CA ASN A 237 22.51 -4.60 -17.08
C ASN A 237 23.04 -5.43 -15.90
N GLU A 238 23.40 -6.70 -16.14
CA GLU A 238 23.90 -7.66 -15.14
C GLU A 238 22.90 -8.05 -14.03
N THR A 239 21.70 -7.47 -14.01
CA THR A 239 20.65 -7.80 -13.06
C THR A 239 19.65 -8.77 -13.70
N ALA A 240 19.32 -9.83 -12.99
CA ALA A 240 18.38 -10.81 -13.50
C ALA A 240 16.95 -10.50 -13.06
N TYR A 241 16.07 -10.27 -14.03
CA TYR A 241 14.66 -10.02 -13.78
C TYR A 241 13.80 -11.21 -14.16
N HIS A 242 12.74 -11.41 -13.38
CA HIS A 242 11.77 -12.49 -13.58
C HIS A 242 10.54 -11.96 -14.31
N HIS A 243 10.16 -12.67 -15.38
CA HIS A 243 9.06 -12.28 -16.25
C HIS A 243 8.05 -13.40 -16.41
N PHE A 244 6.77 -13.04 -16.38
CA PHE A 244 5.66 -13.92 -16.71
C PHE A 244 4.90 -13.35 -17.90
N MET A 245 4.69 -14.19 -18.92
CA MET A 245 3.99 -13.81 -20.13
C MET A 245 2.59 -14.43 -20.13
N PHE A 246 1.57 -13.61 -20.32
CA PHE A 246 0.16 -13.98 -20.34
C PHE A 246 -0.50 -13.52 -21.65
N PRO A 247 -1.61 -14.15 -22.07
CA PRO A 247 -2.42 -13.62 -23.15
C PRO A 247 -2.99 -12.23 -22.79
N TRP A 248 -3.06 -11.32 -23.77
CA TRP A 248 -3.65 -10.00 -23.58
C TRP A 248 -5.19 -10.04 -23.68
N ALA A 249 -5.88 -9.41 -22.73
CA ALA A 249 -7.33 -9.25 -22.73
C ALA A 249 -7.74 -7.92 -23.39
N GLU A 250 -8.34 -7.97 -24.59
CA GLU A 250 -8.62 -6.78 -25.39
C GLU A 250 -9.66 -5.84 -24.75
N HIS A 251 -10.59 -6.39 -23.94
CA HIS A 251 -11.64 -5.61 -23.29
C HIS A 251 -11.32 -5.17 -21.85
N GLY A 252 -10.07 -5.37 -21.39
CA GLY A 252 -9.64 -4.98 -20.05
C GLY A 252 -10.19 -5.91 -18.96
N ASN A 253 -10.50 -5.35 -17.79
CA ASN A 253 -11.07 -6.07 -16.65
C ASN A 253 -12.59 -5.88 -16.53
N LEU A 254 -13.23 -6.65 -15.64
CA LEU A 254 -14.68 -6.65 -15.46
C LEU A 254 -15.22 -5.30 -14.98
N TRP A 255 -14.46 -4.57 -14.15
CA TRP A 255 -14.86 -3.22 -13.74
C TRP A 255 -14.91 -2.26 -14.92
N GLU A 256 -13.90 -2.27 -15.77
CA GLU A 256 -13.87 -1.46 -17.00
C GLU A 256 -15.00 -1.82 -17.95
N LEU A 257 -15.33 -3.10 -18.09
CA LEU A 257 -16.48 -3.56 -18.87
C LEU A 257 -17.78 -2.95 -18.32
N TRP A 258 -17.99 -3.02 -17.00
CA TRP A 258 -19.18 -2.45 -16.37
C TRP A 258 -19.32 -0.94 -16.54
N MET A 259 -18.19 -0.21 -16.53
CA MET A 259 -18.18 1.25 -16.66
C MET A 259 -18.35 1.74 -18.11
N LYS A 260 -17.95 0.93 -19.09
CA LYS A 260 -18.08 1.24 -20.52
C LYS A 260 -19.50 0.96 -21.06
N ASP A 261 -20.15 -0.11 -20.61
CA ASP A 261 -21.42 -0.59 -21.18
C ASP A 261 -22.65 -0.21 -20.33
N THR A 262 -23.74 0.18 -20.98
CA THR A 262 -25.04 0.41 -20.35
C THR A 262 -25.85 -0.89 -20.36
N ALA A 263 -25.77 -1.65 -19.27
CA ALA A 263 -26.42 -2.95 -19.13
C ALA A 263 -27.95 -2.99 -19.27
N ALA A 264 -28.64 -1.84 -19.34
CA ALA A 264 -30.09 -1.71 -19.23
C ALA A 264 -30.93 -2.35 -20.36
N SER A 265 -30.31 -3.07 -21.32
CA SER A 265 -30.99 -3.68 -22.46
C SER A 265 -30.63 -5.16 -22.71
N LEU A 266 -30.34 -5.95 -21.66
CA LEU A 266 -30.08 -7.40 -21.80
C LEU A 266 -31.32 -8.16 -22.30
N GLU A 267 -31.17 -8.90 -23.40
CA GLU A 267 -32.18 -9.81 -23.97
C GLU A 267 -32.06 -11.22 -23.38
N ASP A 268 -33.06 -12.09 -23.61
CA ASP A 268 -33.10 -13.46 -23.04
C ASP A 268 -31.84 -14.30 -23.40
N ASN A 269 -31.27 -14.09 -24.60
CA ASN A 269 -30.02 -14.75 -25.02
C ASN A 269 -28.79 -14.25 -24.25
N ASP A 270 -28.77 -12.99 -23.82
CA ASP A 270 -27.66 -12.43 -23.05
C ASP A 270 -27.62 -13.04 -21.65
N PHE A 271 -28.77 -13.37 -21.05
CA PHE A 271 -28.81 -14.07 -19.77
C PHE A 271 -28.23 -15.48 -19.87
N ILE A 272 -28.46 -16.20 -20.98
CA ILE A 272 -27.82 -17.50 -21.21
C ILE A 272 -26.29 -17.33 -21.24
N TRP A 273 -25.78 -16.29 -21.89
CA TRP A 273 -24.36 -15.95 -21.85
C TRP A 273 -23.89 -15.63 -20.42
N VAL A 274 -24.59 -14.77 -19.67
CA VAL A 274 -24.22 -14.42 -18.27
C VAL A 274 -24.10 -15.68 -17.43
N PHE A 275 -25.11 -16.56 -17.44
CA PHE A 275 -25.09 -17.77 -16.63
C PHE A 275 -24.03 -18.77 -17.10
N LYS A 276 -23.65 -18.80 -18.39
CA LYS A 276 -22.47 -19.54 -18.85
C LYS A 276 -21.19 -18.98 -18.21
N GLN A 277 -21.00 -17.66 -18.21
CA GLN A 277 -19.82 -17.04 -17.60
C GLN A 277 -19.76 -17.31 -16.10
N LEU A 278 -20.87 -17.12 -15.36
CA LEU A 278 -20.92 -17.38 -13.90
C LEU A 278 -20.61 -18.84 -13.55
N THR A 279 -21.14 -19.78 -14.34
CA THR A 279 -20.87 -21.22 -14.21
C THR A 279 -19.40 -21.53 -14.48
N GLY A 280 -18.82 -20.88 -15.48
CA GLY A 280 -17.41 -20.93 -15.81
C GLY A 280 -16.50 -20.48 -14.66
N GLN A 281 -16.80 -19.32 -14.08
CA GLN A 281 -16.09 -18.79 -12.91
C GLN A 281 -16.22 -19.72 -11.69
N ALA A 282 -17.40 -20.31 -11.46
CA ALA A 282 -17.59 -21.28 -10.39
C ALA A 282 -16.78 -22.56 -10.62
N THR A 283 -16.67 -23.01 -11.87
CA THR A 283 -15.82 -24.15 -12.27
C THR A 283 -14.34 -23.83 -12.09
N ALA A 284 -13.90 -22.61 -12.39
CA ALA A 284 -12.54 -22.14 -12.13
C ALA A 284 -12.18 -22.19 -10.64
N ILE A 285 -13.06 -21.66 -9.79
CA ILE A 285 -12.88 -21.67 -8.32
C ILE A 285 -12.89 -23.11 -7.79
N GLU A 286 -13.78 -23.99 -8.29
CA GLU A 286 -13.80 -25.42 -7.93
C GLU A 286 -12.47 -26.12 -8.23
N HIS A 287 -11.92 -25.92 -9.43
CA HIS A 287 -10.63 -26.50 -9.80
C HIS A 287 -9.48 -25.96 -8.95
N LEU A 288 -9.49 -24.67 -8.63
CA LEU A 288 -8.51 -24.06 -7.72
C LEU A 288 -8.60 -24.67 -6.32
N HIS A 289 -9.82 -24.89 -5.83
CA HIS A 289 -10.10 -25.44 -4.51
C HIS A 289 -9.71 -26.91 -4.39
N GLY A 290 -9.90 -27.72 -5.43
CA GLY A 290 -9.49 -29.13 -5.51
C GLY A 290 -10.25 -30.07 -4.55
N GLN A 291 -11.10 -30.95 -5.10
CA GLN A 291 -11.52 -32.19 -4.41
C GLN A 291 -10.85 -33.47 -4.97
N HIS A 292 -10.24 -33.40 -6.16
CA HIS A 292 -9.65 -34.58 -6.85
C HIS A 292 -8.20 -34.42 -7.35
N ASN A 293 -7.59 -33.23 -7.24
CA ASN A 293 -6.18 -33.01 -7.57
C ASN A 293 -5.45 -32.34 -6.39
N SER A 294 -4.14 -32.59 -6.29
CA SER A 294 -3.20 -32.16 -5.24
C SER A 294 -3.03 -30.65 -5.02
N LEU A 295 -3.89 -29.81 -5.63
CA LEU A 295 -3.73 -28.37 -5.70
C LEU A 295 -4.20 -27.58 -4.48
N ASN A 296 -5.19 -28.07 -3.71
CA ASN A 296 -5.73 -27.50 -2.45
C ASN A 296 -5.38 -26.01 -2.19
N ARG A 297 -5.85 -25.10 -3.04
CA ARG A 297 -5.51 -23.66 -3.04
C ARG A 297 -6.74 -22.78 -2.89
N ARG A 298 -6.52 -21.55 -2.40
CA ARG A 298 -7.52 -20.48 -2.39
C ARG A 298 -6.99 -19.27 -3.15
N HIS A 299 -7.87 -18.52 -3.79
CA HIS A 299 -7.52 -17.31 -4.53
C HIS A 299 -7.12 -16.18 -3.57
N GLY A 300 -7.99 -15.85 -2.60
CA GLY A 300 -7.69 -14.90 -1.53
C GLY A 300 -7.87 -13.41 -1.85
N ASP A 301 -7.94 -13.02 -3.14
CA ASP A 301 -8.21 -11.63 -3.57
C ASP A 301 -9.16 -11.56 -4.79
N LEU A 302 -10.30 -12.25 -4.77
CA LEU A 302 -11.28 -12.16 -5.87
C LEU A 302 -11.98 -10.79 -5.84
N LYS A 303 -11.88 -10.05 -6.95
CA LYS A 303 -12.45 -8.71 -7.16
C LYS A 303 -12.60 -8.42 -8.66
N PRO A 304 -13.39 -7.40 -9.07
CA PRO A 304 -13.67 -7.14 -10.48
C PRO A 304 -12.41 -6.87 -11.31
N GLU A 305 -11.40 -6.24 -10.72
CA GLU A 305 -10.13 -5.94 -11.37
C GLU A 305 -9.31 -7.20 -11.69
N ASN A 306 -9.55 -8.30 -10.97
CA ASN A 306 -8.89 -9.59 -11.14
C ASN A 306 -9.70 -10.55 -12.04
N ILE A 307 -10.70 -10.04 -12.78
CA ILE A 307 -11.44 -10.78 -13.80
C ILE A 307 -11.21 -10.08 -15.14
N LEU A 308 -10.49 -10.74 -16.05
CA LEU A 308 -10.16 -10.24 -17.38
C LEU A 308 -11.22 -10.63 -18.41
N CYS A 309 -11.44 -9.75 -19.39
CA CYS A 309 -12.46 -9.90 -20.42
C CYS A 309 -11.81 -10.18 -21.80
N PHE A 310 -11.86 -11.44 -22.24
CA PHE A 310 -11.33 -11.89 -23.53
C PHE A 310 -12.43 -11.95 -24.59
N GLU A 311 -12.13 -11.65 -25.84
CA GLU A 311 -13.08 -11.78 -26.95
C GLU A 311 -13.37 -13.26 -27.28
N GLU A 312 -14.64 -13.59 -27.57
CA GLU A 312 -15.13 -14.94 -27.83
C GLU A 312 -16.02 -14.98 -29.09
N GLY A 313 -15.58 -15.69 -30.15
CA GLY A 313 -16.34 -15.87 -31.41
C GLY A 313 -15.97 -14.90 -32.55
N ASP A 314 -16.55 -15.12 -33.73
CA ASP A 314 -16.14 -14.56 -35.02
C ASP A 314 -16.72 -13.15 -35.31
N GLY A 315 -17.19 -12.44 -34.27
CA GLY A 315 -17.80 -11.11 -34.42
C GLY A 315 -19.13 -11.06 -35.19
N SER A 316 -19.70 -12.20 -35.58
CA SER A 316 -20.97 -12.24 -36.34
C SER A 316 -22.18 -12.55 -35.45
N SER A 317 -23.04 -11.53 -35.28
CA SER A 317 -24.49 -11.62 -34.96
C SER A 317 -25.04 -11.32 -33.54
N SER A 318 -24.39 -10.50 -32.71
CA SER A 318 -25.11 -9.84 -31.58
C SER A 318 -24.65 -8.41 -31.32
N SER A 319 -25.55 -7.56 -30.83
CA SER A 319 -25.35 -6.12 -30.59
C SER A 319 -24.42 -5.78 -29.41
N ARG A 320 -23.83 -6.78 -28.74
CA ARG A 320 -22.95 -6.65 -27.56
C ARG A 320 -21.70 -7.53 -27.69
N PRO A 321 -20.58 -7.16 -27.04
CA PRO A 321 -19.32 -7.89 -27.18
C PRO A 321 -19.43 -9.27 -26.53
N ALA A 322 -19.25 -10.31 -27.35
CA ALA A 322 -19.14 -11.69 -26.88
C ALA A 322 -17.79 -11.84 -26.16
N VAL A 323 -17.80 -11.74 -24.83
CA VAL A 323 -16.58 -11.86 -24.01
C VAL A 323 -16.60 -13.09 -23.11
N ARG A 324 -15.43 -13.65 -22.85
CA ARG A 324 -15.16 -14.66 -21.84
C ARG A 324 -14.52 -14.02 -20.62
N LEU A 325 -15.10 -14.26 -19.44
CA LEU A 325 -14.58 -13.76 -18.16
C LEU A 325 -13.57 -14.74 -17.57
N VAL A 326 -12.34 -14.30 -17.33
CA VAL A 326 -11.22 -15.16 -16.91
C VAL A 326 -10.60 -14.63 -15.62
N ILE A 327 -10.53 -15.46 -14.57
CA ILE A 327 -9.89 -15.10 -13.29
C ILE A 327 -8.37 -15.04 -13.47
N THR A 328 -7.75 -13.94 -13.02
CA THR A 328 -6.30 -13.71 -13.04
C THR A 328 -5.69 -13.59 -11.63
N ASP A 329 -4.38 -13.34 -11.53
CA ASP A 329 -3.62 -13.18 -10.28
C ASP A 329 -3.62 -14.38 -9.32
N VAL A 330 -3.88 -15.57 -9.87
CA VAL A 330 -3.74 -16.86 -9.19
C VAL A 330 -2.29 -17.20 -8.79
N GLY A 331 -1.29 -16.47 -9.30
CA GLY A 331 0.13 -16.66 -8.99
C GLY A 331 0.51 -16.42 -7.53
N LEU A 332 -0.32 -15.67 -6.80
CA LEU A 332 -0.23 -15.43 -5.35
C LEU A 332 -1.11 -16.40 -4.52
N ALA A 333 -1.77 -17.37 -5.17
CA ALA A 333 -2.66 -18.32 -4.51
C ALA A 333 -1.90 -19.26 -3.55
N LYS A 334 -2.38 -19.36 -2.32
CA LYS A 334 -1.71 -20.10 -1.24
C LYS A 334 -1.92 -21.61 -1.33
N ALA A 335 -0.84 -22.39 -1.37
CA ALA A 335 -0.87 -23.84 -1.29
C ALA A 335 -1.12 -24.34 0.13
N HIS A 336 -1.99 -25.35 0.30
CA HIS A 336 -2.21 -26.03 1.58
C HIS A 336 -1.71 -27.49 1.51
N ASN A 337 -0.56 -27.78 2.12
CA ASN A 337 -0.05 -29.15 2.28
C ASN A 337 -0.59 -29.76 3.59
N GLY A 338 -1.48 -30.75 3.50
CA GLY A 338 -1.81 -31.65 4.61
C GLY A 338 -3.16 -31.39 5.29
N ALA A 339 -3.92 -32.48 5.53
CA ALA A 339 -5.16 -32.48 6.29
C ALA A 339 -4.87 -32.63 7.79
N THR A 340 -4.70 -31.54 8.53
CA THR A 340 -5.16 -31.42 9.94
C THR A 340 -5.01 -29.99 10.46
N GLN A 341 -5.87 -29.67 11.40
CA GLN A 341 -6.21 -28.40 12.03
C GLN A 341 -5.08 -27.64 12.75
N PHE A 342 -3.80 -28.02 12.65
CA PHE A 342 -2.73 -27.39 13.43
C PHE A 342 -1.37 -27.47 12.74
N ARG A 343 -0.84 -26.33 12.26
CA ARG A 343 0.56 -25.82 12.42
C ARG A 343 0.86 -24.61 11.50
N GLU A 344 1.69 -23.74 12.07
CA GLU A 344 2.34 -22.49 11.63
C GLU A 344 1.55 -21.42 10.84
N ALA A 345 1.52 -20.21 11.43
CA ALA A 345 0.78 -19.06 10.95
C ALA A 345 1.31 -18.55 9.61
N THR A 346 0.60 -18.86 8.52
CA THR A 346 0.86 -18.24 7.21
C THR A 346 0.43 -16.77 7.20
N SER A 347 1.39 -15.84 7.23
CA SER A 347 1.18 -14.40 7.05
C SER A 347 0.43 -14.10 5.74
N THR A 348 -0.75 -13.47 5.81
CA THR A 348 -1.41 -12.85 4.66
C THR A 348 -2.07 -11.56 5.11
N THR A 349 -1.68 -10.45 4.52
CA THR A 349 -2.32 -9.14 4.74
C THR A 349 -2.39 -8.34 3.44
N VAL A 350 -2.85 -8.93 2.35
CA VAL A 350 -3.38 -8.15 1.21
C VAL A 350 -4.55 -8.91 0.60
N SER A 351 -5.76 -8.59 1.03
CA SER A 351 -6.92 -8.62 0.13
C SER A 351 -7.49 -7.21 0.09
N THR A 352 -8.11 -6.82 -1.01
CA THR A 352 -8.98 -5.64 -1.01
C THR A 352 -10.06 -5.87 0.06
N LYS A 353 -10.06 -5.07 1.15
CA LYS A 353 -10.93 -5.30 2.33
C LYS A 353 -12.40 -5.45 1.97
N ARG A 354 -12.85 -4.79 0.90
CA ARG A 354 -14.23 -4.78 0.44
C ARG A 354 -14.81 -6.16 0.15
N TYR A 355 -14.07 -6.99 -0.58
CA TYR A 355 -14.49 -8.34 -0.98
C TYR A 355 -14.04 -9.42 0.02
N ALA A 356 -13.40 -9.04 1.12
CA ALA A 356 -12.91 -9.99 2.13
C ALA A 356 -14.06 -10.63 2.91
N GLY A 357 -13.92 -11.92 3.24
CA GLY A 357 -14.82 -12.61 4.16
C GLY A 357 -14.65 -12.14 5.62
N PRO A 358 -15.74 -12.13 6.42
CA PRO A 358 -15.71 -11.71 7.82
C PRO A 358 -14.73 -12.51 8.68
N GLU A 359 -14.43 -13.76 8.31
CA GLU A 359 -13.44 -14.63 8.97
C GLU A 359 -12.02 -14.05 9.01
N MET A 360 -11.66 -13.10 8.12
CA MET A 360 -10.36 -12.42 8.16
C MET A 360 -10.16 -11.63 9.46
N GLU A 361 -11.21 -10.97 9.93
CA GLU A 361 -11.17 -10.13 11.12
C GLU A 361 -11.80 -10.82 12.34
N ALA A 362 -12.71 -11.77 12.12
CA ALA A 362 -13.38 -12.50 13.19
C ALA A 362 -12.47 -13.55 13.86
N THR A 363 -11.50 -14.10 13.13
CA THR A 363 -10.53 -15.06 13.64
C THR A 363 -9.11 -14.70 13.18
N PRO A 364 -8.51 -13.61 13.71
CA PRO A 364 -7.17 -13.18 13.32
C PRO A 364 -6.14 -14.28 13.59
N GLY A 365 -5.29 -14.58 12.60
CA GLY A 365 -4.24 -15.61 12.70
C GLY A 365 -4.69 -17.05 12.43
N ALA A 366 -6.00 -17.33 12.31
CA ALA A 366 -6.50 -18.65 11.94
C ALA A 366 -6.37 -18.91 10.42
N PRO A 367 -6.13 -20.17 9.99
CA PRO A 367 -6.15 -20.52 8.57
C PRO A 367 -7.52 -20.21 7.93
N LEU A 368 -7.52 -19.35 6.92
CA LEU A 368 -8.74 -18.98 6.20
C LEU A 368 -9.23 -20.13 5.31
N SER A 369 -10.52 -20.43 5.39
CA SER A 369 -11.17 -21.49 4.62
C SER A 369 -11.27 -21.14 3.13
N ARG A 370 -11.35 -22.16 2.27
CA ARG A 370 -11.72 -22.01 0.84
C ARG A 370 -13.06 -21.31 0.64
N ARG A 371 -13.94 -21.38 1.66
CA ARG A 371 -15.21 -20.63 1.70
C ARG A 371 -15.02 -19.11 1.70
N PHE A 372 -13.79 -18.62 1.92
CA PHE A 372 -13.44 -17.21 1.76
C PHE A 372 -13.70 -16.73 0.33
N ASP A 373 -13.25 -17.48 -0.68
CA ASP A 373 -13.47 -17.12 -2.09
C ASP A 373 -14.97 -17.15 -2.46
N ILE A 374 -15.76 -18.00 -1.79
CA ILE A 374 -17.21 -18.09 -1.97
C ILE A 374 -17.91 -16.82 -1.46
N TRP A 375 -17.40 -16.21 -0.40
CA TRP A 375 -17.88 -14.91 0.07
C TRP A 375 -17.52 -13.79 -0.91
N SER A 376 -16.26 -13.74 -1.34
CA SER A 376 -15.80 -12.75 -2.32
C SER A 376 -16.62 -12.84 -3.62
N MET A 377 -16.96 -14.05 -4.07
CA MET A 377 -17.86 -14.28 -5.19
C MET A 377 -19.29 -13.78 -4.93
N GLY A 378 -19.80 -13.95 -3.71
CA GLY A 378 -21.08 -13.37 -3.29
C GLY A 378 -21.10 -11.83 -3.41
N CYS A 379 -20.02 -11.17 -2.99
CA CYS A 379 -19.86 -9.72 -3.11
C CYS A 379 -19.84 -9.28 -4.58
N LEU A 380 -19.03 -9.95 -5.41
CA LEU A 380 -18.95 -9.73 -6.86
C LEU A 380 -20.30 -9.86 -7.55
N LEU A 381 -21.09 -10.88 -7.19
CA LEU A 381 -22.38 -11.13 -7.82
C LEU A 381 -23.44 -10.09 -7.44
N VAL A 382 -23.40 -9.51 -6.23
CA VAL A 382 -24.28 -8.39 -5.86
C VAL A 382 -24.05 -7.20 -6.81
N GLU A 383 -22.80 -6.88 -7.08
CA GLU A 383 -22.42 -5.81 -8.01
C GLU A 383 -22.79 -6.15 -9.45
N PHE A 384 -22.50 -7.38 -9.88
CA PHE A 384 -22.83 -7.86 -11.21
C PHE A 384 -24.35 -7.74 -11.47
N VAL A 385 -25.19 -8.17 -10.52
CA VAL A 385 -26.65 -8.07 -10.64
C VAL A 385 -27.12 -6.62 -10.59
N THR A 386 -26.49 -5.77 -9.76
CA THR A 386 -26.79 -4.33 -9.71
C THR A 386 -26.53 -3.68 -11.07
N TRP A 387 -25.37 -3.97 -11.67
CA TRP A 387 -25.04 -3.51 -13.02
C TRP A 387 -26.05 -4.03 -14.04
N MET A 388 -26.33 -5.33 -14.08
CA MET A 388 -27.29 -5.93 -15.02
C MET A 388 -28.68 -5.27 -14.97
N LEU A 389 -29.17 -4.96 -13.76
CA LEU A 389 -30.53 -4.47 -13.57
C LEU A 389 -30.68 -2.96 -13.76
N TYR A 390 -29.64 -2.20 -13.41
CA TYR A 390 -29.74 -0.75 -13.23
C TYR A 390 -28.63 0.06 -13.92
N GLY A 391 -27.62 -0.62 -14.49
CA GLY A 391 -26.51 0.01 -15.20
C GLY A 391 -25.45 0.62 -14.28
N LYS A 392 -24.46 1.28 -14.92
CA LYS A 392 -23.25 1.77 -14.25
C LYS A 392 -23.49 2.81 -13.15
N GLU A 393 -24.49 3.68 -13.30
CA GLU A 393 -24.74 4.77 -12.34
C GLU A 393 -25.17 4.24 -10.97
N GLU A 394 -26.05 3.23 -10.95
CA GLU A 394 -26.52 2.62 -9.71
C GLU A 394 -25.48 1.64 -9.13
N LEU A 395 -24.70 0.96 -9.98
CA LEU A 395 -23.54 0.18 -9.52
C LEU A 395 -22.52 1.08 -8.80
N ASP A 396 -22.21 2.25 -9.37
CA ASP A 396 -21.30 3.23 -8.79
C ASP A 396 -21.83 3.80 -7.46
N LYS A 397 -23.14 4.05 -7.34
CA LYS A 397 -23.78 4.39 -6.06
C LYS A 397 -23.69 3.26 -5.03
N CYS A 398 -24.00 2.03 -5.42
CA CYS A 398 -23.90 0.85 -4.56
C CYS A 398 -22.46 0.66 -4.03
N THR A 399 -21.48 0.89 -4.90
CA THR A 399 -20.06 0.82 -4.59
C THR A 399 -19.64 1.89 -3.58
N ARG A 400 -20.00 3.16 -3.83
CA ARG A 400 -19.73 4.27 -2.90
C ARG A 400 -20.38 4.12 -1.54
N ALA A 401 -21.58 3.52 -1.48
CA ALA A 401 -22.31 3.33 -0.23
C ALA A 401 -21.74 2.21 0.66
N THR A 402 -20.79 1.41 0.15
CA THR A 402 -20.14 0.29 0.86
C THR A 402 -18.61 0.27 0.62
N PRO A 403 -17.88 1.33 1.01
CA PRO A 403 -16.50 1.53 0.56
C PRO A 403 -15.48 0.56 1.21
N THR A 404 -15.80 -0.04 2.35
CA THR A 404 -14.83 -0.75 3.20
C THR A 404 -15.00 -2.27 3.24
N THR A 405 -16.19 -2.79 3.56
CA THR A 405 -16.49 -4.24 3.67
C THR A 405 -17.96 -4.55 3.33
N PHE A 406 -18.24 -5.76 2.85
CA PHE A 406 -19.62 -6.27 2.68
C PHE A 406 -20.25 -6.84 3.96
N TYR A 407 -19.50 -6.87 5.06
CA TYR A 407 -19.94 -7.31 6.38
C TYR A 407 -19.74 -6.21 7.43
N GLU A 408 -20.45 -6.35 8.54
CA GLU A 408 -20.28 -5.57 9.77
C GLU A 408 -19.98 -6.53 10.93
N LEU A 409 -19.08 -6.14 11.84
CA LEU A 409 -18.69 -6.97 12.98
C LEU A 409 -19.42 -6.51 14.23
N LYS A 410 -20.05 -7.45 14.94
CA LYS A 410 -20.58 -7.26 16.28
C LYS A 410 -19.53 -7.76 17.26
N ARG A 411 -18.90 -6.82 17.96
CA ARG A 411 -17.88 -7.11 18.96
C ARG A 411 -18.54 -7.30 20.34
N ASP A 412 -17.98 -8.19 21.15
CA ASP A 412 -18.35 -8.25 22.57
C ASP A 412 -17.75 -7.03 23.30
N LYS A 413 -18.08 -6.91 24.58
CA LYS A 413 -17.56 -5.84 25.46
C LYS A 413 -16.02 -5.82 25.50
N ARG A 414 -15.41 -6.97 25.17
CA ARG A 414 -13.96 -7.23 25.14
C ARG A 414 -13.25 -6.74 23.86
N GLY A 415 -14.00 -6.11 22.96
CA GLY A 415 -13.51 -5.79 21.61
C GLY A 415 -13.26 -7.03 20.73
N ARG A 416 -13.52 -8.24 21.25
CA ARG A 416 -13.38 -9.50 20.51
C ARG A 416 -14.59 -9.65 19.61
N VAL A 417 -14.38 -10.18 18.41
CA VAL A 417 -15.48 -10.38 17.47
C VAL A 417 -16.41 -11.46 18.01
N LYS A 418 -17.62 -11.07 18.42
CA LYS A 418 -18.65 -11.98 18.94
C LYS A 418 -19.39 -12.68 17.81
N SER A 419 -19.71 -11.90 16.77
CA SER A 419 -20.37 -12.39 15.56
C SER A 419 -20.16 -11.40 14.42
N ALA A 420 -20.27 -11.85 13.19
CA ALA A 420 -20.35 -10.97 12.04
C ALA A 420 -21.74 -11.04 11.41
N ASP A 421 -22.10 -10.02 10.64
CA ASP A 421 -23.35 -9.96 9.89
C ASP A 421 -23.11 -9.29 8.52
N VAL A 422 -23.99 -9.50 7.55
CA VAL A 422 -23.90 -8.77 6.26
C VAL A 422 -24.21 -7.30 6.51
N HIS A 423 -23.43 -6.40 5.91
CA HIS A 423 -23.52 -4.95 6.13
C HIS A 423 -24.94 -4.43 5.84
N SER A 424 -25.46 -3.55 6.70
CA SER A 424 -26.82 -3.01 6.59
C SER A 424 -27.15 -2.40 5.22
N THR A 425 -26.25 -1.60 4.64
CA THR A 425 -26.39 -1.06 3.27
C THR A 425 -26.48 -2.14 2.20
N VAL A 426 -25.65 -3.20 2.27
CA VAL A 426 -25.74 -4.34 1.34
C VAL A 426 -27.09 -5.02 1.47
N LYS A 427 -27.58 -5.23 2.70
CA LYS A 427 -28.93 -5.77 2.94
C LYS A 427 -30.03 -4.91 2.32
N LYS A 428 -29.91 -3.57 2.35
CA LYS A 428 -30.85 -2.65 1.69
C LYS A 428 -30.86 -2.83 0.18
N TRP A 429 -29.68 -2.87 -0.46
CA TRP A 429 -29.55 -3.09 -1.90
C TRP A 429 -30.06 -4.47 -2.32
N VAL A 430 -29.69 -5.52 -1.59
CA VAL A 430 -30.21 -6.88 -1.81
C VAL A 430 -31.73 -6.92 -1.68
N SER A 431 -32.29 -6.31 -0.62
CA SER A 431 -33.74 -6.25 -0.42
C SER A 431 -34.45 -5.45 -1.52
N PHE A 432 -33.80 -4.41 -2.04
CA PHE A 432 -34.29 -3.64 -3.17
C PHE A 432 -34.35 -4.50 -4.45
N MET A 433 -33.27 -5.22 -4.78
CA MET A 433 -33.23 -6.14 -5.90
C MET A 433 -34.23 -7.29 -5.78
N GLN A 434 -34.41 -7.87 -4.59
CA GLN A 434 -35.37 -8.95 -4.34
C GLN A 434 -36.84 -8.49 -4.51
N LYS A 435 -37.13 -7.18 -4.37
CA LYS A 435 -38.46 -6.60 -4.63
C LYS A 435 -38.68 -6.25 -6.11
N ASP A 436 -37.62 -6.24 -6.92
CA ASP A 436 -37.72 -6.01 -8.36
C ASP A 436 -38.44 -7.19 -9.02
N LEU A 437 -39.47 -6.91 -9.82
CA LEU A 437 -40.26 -7.94 -10.51
C LEU A 437 -39.39 -8.85 -11.37
N ARG A 438 -38.27 -8.34 -11.92
CA ARG A 438 -37.32 -9.13 -12.72
C ARG A 438 -36.63 -10.24 -11.91
N CYS A 439 -36.48 -10.05 -10.60
CA CYS A 439 -35.93 -11.02 -9.65
C CYS A 439 -37.01 -11.88 -8.94
N SER A 440 -38.25 -11.91 -9.46
CA SER A 440 -39.34 -12.70 -8.87
C SER A 440 -38.98 -14.18 -8.70
N LYS A 441 -39.55 -14.83 -7.68
CA LYS A 441 -39.44 -16.28 -7.52
C LYS A 441 -39.88 -17.01 -8.79
N GLY A 442 -39.07 -17.96 -9.24
CA GLY A 442 -39.29 -18.74 -10.47
C GLY A 442 -38.54 -18.23 -11.71
N THR A 443 -37.88 -17.06 -11.66
CA THR A 443 -36.95 -16.61 -12.72
C THR A 443 -35.52 -17.06 -12.43
N ALA A 444 -34.68 -17.08 -13.47
CA ALA A 444 -33.25 -17.38 -13.32
C ALA A 444 -32.56 -16.36 -12.39
N LEU A 445 -32.88 -15.07 -12.53
CA LEU A 445 -32.31 -14.01 -11.69
C LEU A 445 -32.81 -14.10 -10.23
N GLY A 446 -34.07 -14.48 -10.01
CA GLY A 446 -34.60 -14.76 -8.68
C GLY A 446 -33.87 -15.91 -7.98
N ARG A 447 -33.58 -17.00 -8.71
CA ARG A 447 -32.77 -18.12 -8.19
C ARG A 447 -31.32 -17.73 -7.90
N LEU A 448 -30.72 -16.86 -8.73
CA LEU A 448 -29.39 -16.32 -8.48
C LEU A 448 -29.35 -15.45 -7.21
N MET A 449 -30.36 -14.59 -7.01
CA MET A 449 -30.48 -13.81 -5.78
C MET A 449 -30.65 -14.69 -4.54
N ASP A 450 -31.44 -15.77 -4.63
CA ASP A 450 -31.57 -16.74 -3.55
C ASP A 450 -30.23 -17.43 -3.24
N LEU A 451 -29.45 -17.79 -4.26
CA LEU A 451 -28.09 -18.34 -4.11
C LEU A 451 -27.16 -17.36 -3.37
N ILE A 452 -27.12 -16.09 -3.82
CA ILE A 452 -26.28 -15.04 -3.22
C ILE A 452 -26.61 -14.87 -1.74
N VAL A 453 -27.89 -14.68 -1.41
CA VAL A 453 -28.33 -14.31 -0.05
C VAL A 453 -28.31 -15.50 0.91
N HIS A 454 -28.69 -16.68 0.45
CA HIS A 454 -28.88 -17.83 1.33
C HIS A 454 -27.72 -18.80 1.35
N LYS A 455 -26.74 -18.68 0.43
CA LYS A 455 -25.64 -19.65 0.33
C LYS A 455 -24.24 -19.02 0.19
N LEU A 456 -24.11 -17.85 -0.45
CA LEU A 456 -22.80 -17.19 -0.66
C LEU A 456 -22.47 -16.15 0.43
N LEU A 457 -23.33 -15.16 0.65
CA LEU A 457 -23.19 -14.13 1.69
C LEU A 457 -23.69 -14.62 3.06
N VAL A 458 -23.25 -15.83 3.45
CA VAL A 458 -23.57 -16.44 4.74
C VAL A 458 -22.35 -16.33 5.65
N VAL A 459 -22.52 -15.75 6.83
CA VAL A 459 -21.42 -15.53 7.78
C VAL A 459 -20.96 -16.82 8.47
N ASN A 460 -21.89 -17.73 8.78
CA ASN A 460 -21.57 -18.91 9.60
C ASN A 460 -20.79 -19.99 8.83
N LEU A 461 -19.62 -20.39 9.38
CA LEU A 461 -18.70 -21.37 8.79
C LEU A 461 -18.79 -22.78 9.39
N MET A 462 -19.40 -22.98 10.58
CA MET A 462 -19.29 -24.24 11.34
C MET A 462 -20.41 -25.26 11.07
N GLY A 463 -20.22 -26.15 10.09
CA GLY A 463 -20.98 -27.41 10.00
C GLY A 463 -20.49 -28.45 11.03
N PRO A 464 -21.29 -29.47 11.39
CA PRO A 464 -20.88 -30.49 12.36
C PRO A 464 -19.66 -31.26 11.87
N ALA A 465 -18.59 -31.31 12.67
CA ALA A 465 -17.46 -32.18 12.45
C ALA A 465 -17.81 -33.62 12.90
N GLY A 466 -17.49 -34.63 12.09
CA GLY A 466 -17.54 -36.03 12.51
C GLY A 466 -17.54 -37.05 11.38
N THR A 467 -16.37 -37.65 11.14
CA THR A 467 -16.07 -38.91 10.40
C THR A 467 -15.99 -38.88 8.86
N PRO A 468 -14.82 -39.21 8.28
CA PRO A 468 -14.72 -39.65 6.89
C PRO A 468 -15.14 -41.13 6.83
N LYS A 469 -16.29 -41.42 6.23
CA LYS A 469 -16.53 -42.80 5.76
C LYS A 469 -15.75 -43.00 4.46
N SER A 470 -14.59 -43.62 4.63
CA SER A 470 -13.89 -44.42 3.63
C SER A 470 -14.86 -45.34 2.90
N THR A 471 -14.95 -45.22 1.57
CA THR A 471 -15.15 -46.39 0.69
C THR A 471 -14.45 -46.12 -0.64
N SER A 472 -13.34 -46.82 -0.84
CA SER A 472 -12.66 -47.03 -2.12
C SER A 472 -13.56 -47.77 -3.13
N PRO A 473 -13.24 -47.75 -4.43
CA PRO A 473 -14.16 -48.06 -5.52
C PRO A 473 -14.18 -49.56 -5.81
N HIS A 474 -15.39 -50.14 -5.91
CA HIS A 474 -15.58 -51.44 -6.54
C HIS A 474 -16.50 -51.33 -7.75
N ILE A 475 -16.01 -51.99 -8.79
CA ILE A 475 -16.50 -52.17 -10.16
C ILE A 475 -17.80 -53.01 -10.19
N ASN A 476 -18.58 -52.83 -11.27
CA ASN A 476 -19.74 -53.60 -11.77
C ASN A 476 -21.14 -53.17 -11.30
N SER A 477 -21.92 -52.53 -12.19
CA SER A 477 -22.93 -53.20 -13.04
C SER A 477 -23.89 -52.21 -13.71
N ARG A 478 -24.44 -52.66 -14.84
CA ARG A 478 -25.26 -51.96 -15.84
C ARG A 478 -26.70 -51.63 -15.38
N PRO A 479 -27.46 -50.84 -16.16
CA PRO A 479 -28.55 -49.98 -15.68
C PRO A 479 -29.90 -50.68 -15.66
N THR A 480 -30.79 -50.24 -14.77
CA THR A 480 -32.22 -50.48 -14.89
C THR A 480 -32.99 -49.17 -14.73
N GLN A 481 -33.67 -48.79 -15.82
CA GLN A 481 -34.73 -47.80 -15.85
C GLN A 481 -35.85 -48.23 -14.91
N LYS A 482 -36.37 -47.29 -14.10
CA LYS A 482 -37.83 -47.11 -13.97
C LYS A 482 -38.20 -45.80 -13.26
N ALA A 483 -39.05 -45.08 -13.99
CA ALA A 483 -40.17 -44.26 -13.52
C ALA A 483 -39.89 -43.00 -12.70
N ALA A 484 -40.09 -41.89 -13.41
CA ALA A 484 -40.52 -40.61 -12.89
C ALA A 484 -41.62 -40.72 -11.83
N ASN A 485 -41.53 -39.88 -10.79
CA ASN A 485 -42.70 -39.15 -10.30
C ASN A 485 -42.28 -37.90 -9.49
N SER A 486 -42.67 -36.75 -10.04
CA SER A 486 -43.09 -35.52 -9.36
C SER A 486 -42.57 -35.26 -7.93
N LYS A 487 -41.48 -34.48 -7.80
CA LYS A 487 -41.24 -33.67 -6.60
C LYS A 487 -41.44 -32.19 -6.93
N LYS A 488 -42.57 -31.67 -6.46
CA LYS A 488 -42.86 -30.23 -6.31
C LYS A 488 -41.60 -29.53 -5.75
N ILE A 489 -41.19 -28.46 -6.42
CA ILE A 489 -40.12 -27.55 -5.95
C ILE A 489 -40.60 -26.97 -4.61
N GLN A 490 -40.06 -27.46 -3.51
CA GLN A 490 -40.26 -26.85 -2.20
C GLN A 490 -39.39 -25.58 -2.08
N PRO A 491 -39.82 -24.57 -1.31
CA PRO A 491 -39.03 -23.37 -1.08
C PRO A 491 -37.68 -23.75 -0.44
N SER A 492 -36.59 -23.19 -0.97
CA SER A 492 -35.24 -23.41 -0.44
C SER A 492 -35.20 -22.99 1.03
N LYS A 493 -34.99 -23.96 1.93
CA LYS A 493 -34.73 -23.68 3.35
C LYS A 493 -33.45 -22.85 3.44
N LYS A 494 -33.44 -21.78 4.26
CA LYS A 494 -32.23 -20.98 4.55
C LYS A 494 -31.08 -21.92 4.92
N SER A 495 -29.98 -21.90 4.17
CA SER A 495 -28.80 -22.69 4.53
C SER A 495 -28.24 -22.16 5.84
N LYS A 496 -27.92 -23.06 6.77
CA LYS A 496 -27.30 -22.68 8.06
C LYS A 496 -25.82 -22.31 7.89
N TYR A 497 -25.19 -22.69 6.76
CA TYR A 497 -23.75 -22.55 6.52
C TYR A 497 -23.45 -22.09 5.08
N ARG A 498 -22.33 -21.36 4.91
CA ARG A 498 -21.80 -20.99 3.59
C ARG A 498 -21.42 -22.25 2.80
N ILE A 499 -21.75 -22.29 1.51
CA ILE A 499 -21.51 -23.47 0.67
C ILE A 499 -20.05 -23.56 0.19
N TYR A 500 -19.67 -24.67 -0.46
CA TYR A 500 -18.38 -24.81 -1.15
C TYR A 500 -18.51 -24.56 -2.66
N ALA A 501 -17.38 -24.45 -3.36
CA ALA A 501 -17.34 -24.22 -4.80
C ALA A 501 -18.13 -25.27 -5.64
N PRO A 502 -18.07 -26.59 -5.35
CA PRO A 502 -18.86 -27.58 -6.10
C PRO A 502 -20.37 -27.34 -5.99
N ASP A 503 -20.85 -26.99 -4.79
CA ASP A 503 -22.27 -26.69 -4.56
C ASP A 503 -22.69 -25.41 -5.32
N MET A 504 -21.83 -24.39 -5.32
CA MET A 504 -22.08 -23.13 -6.03
C MET A 504 -22.20 -23.37 -7.54
N LYS A 505 -21.28 -24.18 -8.08
CA LYS A 505 -21.29 -24.61 -9.48
C LYS A 505 -22.56 -25.39 -9.80
N GLN A 506 -22.92 -26.39 -8.99
CA GLN A 506 -24.11 -27.22 -9.23
C GLN A 506 -25.41 -26.39 -9.31
N GLU A 507 -25.56 -25.38 -8.44
CA GLU A 507 -26.70 -24.48 -8.46
C GLU A 507 -26.72 -23.60 -9.73
N LEU A 508 -25.58 -23.04 -10.12
CA LEU A 508 -25.46 -22.24 -11.34
C LEU A 508 -25.68 -23.09 -12.61
N ASP A 509 -25.15 -24.32 -12.64
CA ASP A 509 -25.39 -25.32 -13.69
C ASP A 509 -26.87 -25.68 -13.82
N SER A 510 -27.57 -25.84 -12.69
CA SER A 510 -29.00 -26.09 -12.69
C SER A 510 -29.78 -24.91 -13.26
N ILE A 511 -29.46 -23.68 -12.85
CA ILE A 511 -30.10 -22.47 -13.39
C ILE A 511 -29.87 -22.35 -14.89
N LEU A 512 -28.62 -22.53 -15.34
CA LEU A 512 -28.25 -22.45 -16.75
C LEU A 512 -28.96 -23.51 -17.60
N ARG A 513 -29.05 -24.75 -17.10
CA ARG A 513 -29.75 -25.85 -17.79
C ARG A 513 -31.23 -25.56 -17.93
N ASP A 514 -31.89 -25.17 -16.83
CA ASP A 514 -33.32 -24.86 -16.84
C ASP A 514 -33.62 -23.65 -17.76
N LEU A 515 -32.70 -22.68 -17.83
CA LEU A 515 -32.81 -21.54 -18.74
C LEU A 515 -32.66 -21.97 -20.22
N LYS A 516 -31.69 -22.82 -20.55
CA LYS A 516 -31.49 -23.35 -21.91
C LYS A 516 -32.65 -24.25 -22.38
N GLU A 517 -33.24 -25.00 -21.46
CA GLU A 517 -34.39 -25.87 -21.72
C GLU A 517 -35.73 -25.12 -21.67
N ASN A 518 -35.71 -23.79 -21.53
CA ASN A 518 -36.89 -22.92 -21.40
C ASN A 518 -37.85 -23.31 -20.26
N LYS A 519 -37.34 -24.00 -19.22
CA LYS A 519 -38.10 -24.38 -18.01
C LYS A 519 -38.32 -23.21 -17.06
N ILE A 520 -37.45 -22.21 -17.12
CA ILE A 520 -37.53 -20.96 -16.37
C ILE A 520 -37.28 -19.78 -17.31
N GLN A 521 -37.88 -18.62 -17.03
CA GLN A 521 -37.58 -17.37 -17.74
C GLN A 521 -36.37 -16.69 -17.11
N ALA A 522 -35.58 -15.96 -17.91
CA ALA A 522 -34.43 -15.19 -17.43
C ALA A 522 -34.85 -14.15 -16.38
N ILE A 523 -35.83 -13.33 -16.75
CA ILE A 523 -36.48 -12.30 -15.94
C ILE A 523 -37.98 -12.31 -16.20
N ARG A 524 -38.76 -11.71 -15.29
CA ARG A 524 -40.19 -11.47 -15.54
C ARG A 524 -40.35 -10.21 -16.40
N LYS A 525 -40.92 -10.35 -17.60
CA LYS A 525 -41.15 -9.22 -18.52
C LYS A 525 -42.18 -8.25 -17.90
N THR A 526 -41.84 -6.98 -17.80
CA THR A 526 -42.77 -5.92 -17.35
C THR A 526 -43.75 -5.60 -18.48
N PRO A 527 -45.03 -5.27 -18.20
CA PRO A 527 -45.97 -4.84 -19.23
C PRO A 527 -45.40 -3.66 -20.03
N SER A 528 -45.44 -3.76 -21.35
CA SER A 528 -44.96 -2.73 -22.28
C SER A 528 -45.70 -1.41 -22.04
N GLY A 529 -45.01 -0.40 -21.52
CA GLY A 529 -45.57 0.96 -21.40
C GLY A 529 -45.08 1.82 -20.23
N SER A 530 -44.36 1.30 -19.23
CA SER A 530 -43.82 2.13 -18.15
C SER A 530 -42.29 2.16 -18.16
N SER A 531 -41.70 3.05 -18.95
CA SER A 531 -40.32 3.49 -18.73
C SER A 531 -40.29 4.35 -17.46
N LYS A 532 -40.37 3.71 -16.29
CA LYS A 532 -40.01 4.36 -15.02
C LYS A 532 -38.50 4.16 -14.86
N THR A 533 -37.77 5.26 -14.81
CA THR A 533 -36.38 5.28 -14.34
C THR A 533 -36.34 4.79 -12.89
N PHE A 534 -36.04 3.51 -12.69
CA PHE A 534 -35.85 2.94 -11.36
C PHE A 534 -34.54 3.50 -10.78
N LYS A 535 -34.66 4.46 -9.86
CA LYS A 535 -33.53 4.92 -9.03
C LYS A 535 -33.35 3.94 -7.87
N GLY A 536 -32.11 3.59 -7.55
CA GLY A 536 -31.79 2.76 -6.39
C GLY A 536 -32.29 3.37 -5.08
N PRO A 537 -32.18 2.64 -3.95
CA PRO A 537 -32.60 3.15 -2.65
C PRO A 537 -31.94 4.51 -2.38
N SER A 538 -32.75 5.52 -2.01
CA SER A 538 -32.28 6.86 -1.67
C SER A 538 -31.45 6.80 -0.38
N THR A 539 -30.17 6.50 -0.51
CA THR A 539 -29.17 6.81 0.50
C THR A 539 -28.87 8.30 0.35
N SER A 540 -29.30 9.12 1.30
CA SER A 540 -28.89 10.53 1.39
C SER A 540 -27.36 10.58 1.48
N LEU A 541 -26.73 10.85 0.34
CA LEU A 541 -25.31 11.14 0.22
C LEU A 541 -25.21 12.58 -0.31
N PRO A 542 -24.32 13.42 0.25
CA PRO A 542 -24.09 14.77 -0.26
C PRO A 542 -23.61 14.72 -1.71
N SER A 543 -24.06 15.69 -2.50
CA SER A 543 -23.61 15.93 -3.88
C SER A 543 -22.08 16.10 -3.95
N PRO A 544 -21.36 15.51 -4.91
CA PRO A 544 -19.95 15.80 -5.09
C PRO A 544 -19.79 17.17 -5.76
N GLN A 545 -19.10 18.10 -5.09
CA GLN A 545 -18.50 19.23 -5.79
C GLN A 545 -17.46 18.69 -6.78
N ARG A 546 -17.43 19.28 -7.98
CA ARG A 546 -16.47 18.98 -9.06
C ARG A 546 -15.03 19.17 -8.55
N ASN A 547 -14.41 18.09 -8.10
CA ASN A 547 -12.95 18.00 -8.01
C ASN A 547 -12.43 17.37 -9.30
N THR A 548 -11.55 18.14 -9.93
CA THR A 548 -10.73 17.78 -11.08
C THR A 548 -9.96 16.47 -10.83
N LEU A 549 -9.83 15.70 -11.90
CA LEU A 549 -9.17 14.41 -11.99
C LEU A 549 -7.79 14.36 -11.31
N ALA A 550 -7.50 13.19 -10.71
CA ALA A 550 -6.22 12.68 -10.20
C ALA A 550 -5.93 12.87 -8.71
N GLN A 551 -6.54 12.04 -7.85
CA GLN A 551 -5.88 11.52 -6.64
C GLN A 551 -6.32 10.06 -6.42
N GLY A 552 -5.36 9.18 -6.13
CA GLY A 552 -5.62 7.81 -5.66
C GLY A 552 -6.30 7.81 -4.28
N PRO A 553 -6.57 6.64 -3.67
CA PRO A 553 -7.27 6.58 -2.39
C PRO A 553 -6.50 7.36 -1.32
N SER A 554 -7.05 8.51 -0.93
CA SER A 554 -6.55 9.33 0.16
C SER A 554 -6.55 8.51 1.46
N LEU A 555 -5.41 8.47 2.14
CA LEU A 555 -5.31 8.01 3.52
C LEU A 555 -6.25 8.88 4.37
N THR A 556 -7.37 8.34 4.84
CA THR A 556 -8.26 9.10 5.73
C THR A 556 -7.51 9.46 7.01
N GLU A 557 -7.33 10.75 7.26
CA GLU A 557 -6.73 11.30 8.49
C GLU A 557 -7.65 11.21 9.72
N SER A 558 -8.82 10.60 9.59
CA SER A 558 -9.82 10.55 10.66
C SER A 558 -9.38 9.64 11.82
N TRP A 559 -9.51 10.16 13.04
CA TRP A 559 -9.34 9.38 14.27
C TRP A 559 -10.50 8.40 14.43
N ILE A 560 -10.16 7.12 14.67
CA ILE A 560 -11.11 6.06 14.93
C ILE A 560 -11.22 5.86 16.45
N TYR A 561 -12.44 5.97 16.98
CA TYR A 561 -12.76 5.72 18.39
C TYR A 561 -13.15 4.25 18.56
N THR A 562 -12.30 3.49 19.25
CA THR A 562 -12.53 2.05 19.52
C THR A 562 -13.19 1.85 20.87
N HIS A 563 -14.21 1.00 20.90
CA HIS A 563 -14.90 0.61 22.12
C HIS A 563 -14.12 -0.52 22.80
N ASP A 564 -13.60 -0.26 24.00
CA ASP A 564 -12.80 -1.17 24.82
C ASP A 564 -13.35 -1.12 26.25
N ASP A 565 -14.26 -2.04 26.60
CA ASP A 565 -14.76 -2.11 27.99
C ASP A 565 -13.90 -3.05 28.85
N ASP A 566 -13.01 -3.86 28.27
CA ASP A 566 -12.27 -4.86 29.03
C ASP A 566 -11.32 -4.23 30.03
N PHE A 567 -10.46 -3.36 29.52
CA PHE A 567 -9.49 -2.70 30.36
C PHE A 567 -10.18 -1.85 31.45
N PRO A 568 -11.18 -1.00 31.14
CA PRO A 568 -11.92 -0.29 32.18
C PRO A 568 -12.59 -1.22 33.19
N ASN A 569 -13.23 -2.31 32.74
CA ASN A 569 -13.89 -3.23 33.65
C ASN A 569 -12.90 -3.92 34.60
N ASP A 570 -11.72 -4.32 34.12
CA ASP A 570 -10.68 -4.91 34.96
C ASP A 570 -10.00 -3.86 35.86
N PHE A 571 -9.70 -2.69 35.33
CA PHE A 571 -9.12 -1.54 36.05
C PHE A 571 -10.00 -1.07 37.22
N PHE A 572 -11.33 -1.02 37.03
CA PHE A 572 -12.28 -0.54 38.02
C PHE A 572 -12.80 -1.63 38.99
N ARG A 573 -12.22 -2.84 39.00
CA ARG A 573 -12.51 -3.84 40.04
C ARG A 573 -11.95 -3.46 41.41
N ASP A 574 -10.97 -2.57 41.44
CA ASP A 574 -10.35 -2.08 42.66
C ASP A 574 -11.22 -1.00 43.33
N ALA A 575 -11.58 -1.23 44.59
CA ALA A 575 -12.56 -0.43 45.34
C ALA A 575 -12.10 1.02 45.61
N ASP A 576 -10.79 1.28 45.65
CA ASP A 576 -10.23 2.59 46.01
C ASP A 576 -10.40 3.65 44.90
N LEU A 577 -10.64 3.23 43.64
CA LEU A 577 -10.86 4.14 42.50
C LEU A 577 -12.33 4.47 42.27
N ALA A 578 -13.25 3.62 42.76
CA ALA A 578 -14.69 3.82 42.61
C ALA A 578 -15.22 5.02 43.41
N THR A 579 -14.49 5.44 44.45
CA THR A 579 -14.82 6.60 45.31
C THR A 579 -14.40 7.94 44.70
N ALA A 580 -13.54 7.95 43.68
CA ALA A 580 -13.02 9.17 43.06
C ALA A 580 -14.02 9.87 42.10
N THR A 581 -15.18 9.27 41.83
CA THR A 581 -16.17 9.85 40.90
C THR A 581 -17.35 10.47 41.67
N PRO A 582 -17.50 11.81 41.67
CA PRO A 582 -18.63 12.44 42.35
C PRO A 582 -19.96 11.99 41.76
N ARG A 583 -20.90 11.56 42.60
CA ARG A 583 -22.28 11.27 42.17
C ARG A 583 -23.02 12.60 41.99
N LEU A 584 -23.24 13.00 40.74
CA LEU A 584 -24.11 14.14 40.42
C LEU A 584 -25.56 13.84 40.84
N GLY A 585 -26.31 14.88 41.22
CA GLY A 585 -27.73 14.81 41.60
C GLY A 585 -28.65 14.46 40.42
N GLN A 586 -29.97 14.60 40.57
CA GLN A 586 -30.90 14.36 39.46
C GLN A 586 -30.95 15.56 38.50
N ALA A 587 -30.83 15.32 37.20
CA ALA A 587 -30.87 16.39 36.20
C ALA A 587 -32.28 16.94 35.95
N GLN A 588 -32.38 18.24 35.71
CA GLN A 588 -33.58 18.90 35.18
C GLN A 588 -33.64 18.72 33.66
N LEU A 589 -34.70 18.08 33.16
CA LEU A 589 -34.88 17.76 31.75
C LEU A 589 -36.23 18.28 31.24
N CYS A 590 -36.26 18.82 30.01
CA CYS A 590 -37.50 19.15 29.32
C CYS A 590 -38.31 17.89 28.96
N SER A 591 -39.58 18.07 28.61
CA SER A 591 -40.50 16.97 28.25
C SER A 591 -39.91 16.03 27.18
N ARG A 592 -39.30 16.59 26.11
CA ARG A 592 -38.62 15.84 25.05
C ARG A 592 -37.45 15.02 25.62
N CYS A 593 -36.56 15.64 26.38
CA CYS A 593 -35.35 15.00 26.88
C CYS A 593 -35.65 13.89 27.89
N ARG A 594 -36.73 13.99 28.68
CA ARG A 594 -37.21 12.89 29.54
C ARG A 594 -37.67 11.67 28.73
N GLY A 595 -38.23 11.88 27.54
CA GLY A 595 -38.67 10.82 26.64
C GLY A 595 -37.55 10.20 25.79
N LEU A 596 -36.34 10.77 25.77
CA LEU A 596 -35.23 10.26 24.98
C LEU A 596 -34.58 9.05 25.66
N SER A 597 -34.57 7.93 24.96
CA SER A 597 -33.79 6.76 25.36
C SER A 597 -32.37 6.82 24.76
N LEU A 598 -31.50 7.70 25.30
CA LEU A 598 -30.12 7.87 24.79
C LEU A 598 -29.27 6.58 24.85
N CYS A 599 -29.60 5.66 25.75
CA CYS A 599 -28.96 4.36 25.85
C CYS A 599 -29.39 3.37 24.74
N SER A 600 -30.48 3.66 24.02
CA SER A 600 -30.91 2.85 22.87
C SER A 600 -30.00 3.10 21.67
N ILE A 601 -29.54 2.02 21.02
CA ILE A 601 -28.70 2.10 19.82
C ILE A 601 -29.43 2.73 18.63
N ASP A 602 -30.76 2.68 18.62
CA ASP A 602 -31.60 3.26 17.58
C ASP A 602 -32.04 4.70 17.92
N CYS A 603 -31.44 5.31 18.96
CA CYS A 603 -31.77 6.68 19.34
C CYS A 603 -31.30 7.66 18.26
N SER A 604 -32.25 8.40 17.70
CA SER A 604 -32.00 9.52 16.81
C SER A 604 -33.05 10.59 17.04
N PHE A 605 -32.66 11.86 16.95
CA PHE A 605 -33.58 12.99 17.05
C PHE A 605 -33.02 14.19 16.30
N THR A 606 -33.88 15.18 16.05
CA THR A 606 -33.48 16.45 15.45
C THR A 606 -33.76 17.60 16.39
N ASP A 607 -32.96 18.65 16.30
CA ASP A 607 -33.20 19.94 16.94
C ASP A 607 -32.38 21.03 16.23
N SER A 608 -32.70 22.30 16.46
CA SER A 608 -31.83 23.43 16.05
C SER A 608 -31.06 23.96 17.25
N ARG A 609 -29.98 24.73 17.03
CA ARG A 609 -29.25 25.37 18.15
C ARG A 609 -30.17 26.32 18.92
N SER A 610 -30.95 27.15 18.20
CA SER A 610 -31.97 28.03 18.78
C SER A 610 -33.05 27.26 19.56
N GLY A 611 -33.48 26.12 19.05
CA GLY A 611 -34.46 25.24 19.70
C GLY A 611 -33.92 24.61 20.98
N LEU A 612 -32.63 24.22 20.98
CA LEU A 612 -31.94 23.73 22.18
C LEU A 612 -31.76 24.85 23.21
N ASP A 613 -31.31 26.03 22.80
CA ASP A 613 -31.14 27.20 23.68
C ASP A 613 -32.46 27.62 24.35
N THR A 614 -33.54 27.64 23.57
CA THR A 614 -34.89 27.96 24.07
C THR A 614 -35.33 26.98 25.15
N LYS A 615 -35.11 25.67 24.95
CA LYS A 615 -35.44 24.63 25.94
C LYS A 615 -34.49 24.67 27.15
N ALA A 616 -33.22 25.03 26.93
CA ALA A 616 -32.24 25.17 27.99
C ALA A 616 -32.60 26.33 28.93
N GLN A 617 -33.03 27.48 28.40
CA GLN A 617 -33.39 28.67 29.18
C GLN A 617 -34.83 28.64 29.69
N GLY A 618 -35.79 28.20 28.87
CA GLY A 618 -37.22 28.23 29.20
C GLY A 618 -37.68 27.08 30.12
N GLU A 619 -37.09 25.90 29.98
CA GLU A 619 -37.43 24.71 30.80
C GLU A 619 -36.30 24.29 31.75
N ASN A 620 -35.21 25.07 31.86
CA ASN A 620 -34.01 24.73 32.61
C ASN A 620 -33.45 23.33 32.26
N CYS A 621 -33.51 22.94 30.98
CA CYS A 621 -33.10 21.61 30.54
C CYS A 621 -31.57 21.50 30.41
N GLU A 622 -30.95 20.75 31.32
CA GLU A 622 -29.50 20.55 31.37
C GLU A 622 -28.96 19.80 30.14
N LEU A 623 -29.68 18.79 29.64
CA LEU A 623 -29.27 18.07 28.43
C LEU A 623 -29.32 18.96 27.18
N CYS A 624 -30.33 19.83 27.05
CA CYS A 624 -30.38 20.79 25.94
C CYS A 624 -29.25 21.81 26.04
N SER A 625 -28.93 22.28 27.26
CA SER A 625 -27.78 23.16 27.50
C SER A 625 -26.46 22.51 27.06
N LEU A 626 -26.24 21.24 27.44
CA LEU A 626 -25.06 20.48 27.03
C LEU A 626 -25.00 20.29 25.51
N LEU A 627 -26.10 19.87 24.87
CA LEU A 627 -26.15 19.67 23.42
C LEU A 627 -25.89 20.97 22.66
N SER A 628 -26.51 22.08 23.06
CA SER A 628 -26.29 23.39 22.43
C SER A 628 -24.83 23.82 22.54
N TYR A 629 -24.23 23.62 23.72
CA TYR A 629 -22.82 23.92 23.91
C TYR A 629 -21.91 23.11 22.98
N CYS A 630 -22.11 21.79 22.89
CA CYS A 630 -21.22 20.90 22.14
C CYS A 630 -21.33 21.06 20.60
N ILE A 631 -22.42 21.63 20.10
CA ILE A 631 -22.61 21.88 18.65
C ILE A 631 -22.36 23.33 18.24
N ARG A 632 -22.09 24.23 19.19
CA ARG A 632 -22.02 25.68 18.95
C ARG A 632 -21.09 26.06 17.80
N ASP A 633 -19.92 25.43 17.75
CA ASP A 633 -18.86 25.69 16.77
C ASP A 633 -18.92 24.70 15.57
N ARG A 634 -19.94 23.83 15.54
CA ARG A 634 -20.19 22.84 14.49
C ARG A 634 -21.42 23.17 13.63
N SER A 635 -22.34 24.00 14.13
CA SER A 635 -23.49 24.52 13.39
C SER A 635 -23.09 25.71 12.51
N GLN A 636 -23.56 25.76 11.26
CA GLN A 636 -23.37 26.91 10.37
C GLN A 636 -24.34 28.06 10.70
N SER A 637 -25.52 27.74 11.26
CA SER A 637 -26.58 28.70 11.58
C SER A 637 -27.34 28.28 12.86
N SER A 638 -27.94 29.22 13.57
CA SER A 638 -28.75 28.93 14.76
C SER A 638 -30.02 28.12 14.45
N GLU A 639 -30.57 28.28 13.25
CA GLU A 639 -31.81 27.63 12.79
C GLU A 639 -31.56 26.34 12.00
N GLU A 640 -30.29 25.95 11.82
CA GLU A 640 -29.95 24.71 11.14
C GLU A 640 -30.55 23.50 11.87
N VAL A 641 -31.24 22.64 11.13
CA VAL A 641 -31.79 21.40 11.68
C VAL A 641 -30.66 20.38 11.81
N ILE A 642 -30.25 20.12 13.04
CA ILE A 642 -29.15 19.22 13.36
C ILE A 642 -29.74 17.85 13.68
N HIS A 643 -29.25 16.83 12.98
CA HIS A 643 -29.62 15.44 13.23
C HIS A 643 -28.62 14.80 14.20
N PHE A 644 -29.09 14.41 15.38
CA PHE A 644 -28.32 13.67 16.37
C PHE A 644 -28.59 12.18 16.21
N THR A 645 -27.54 11.41 16.05
CA THR A 645 -27.62 9.95 15.88
C THR A 645 -26.72 9.24 16.87
N ARG A 646 -27.19 8.09 17.36
CA ARG A 646 -26.42 7.23 18.24
C ARG A 646 -25.36 6.44 17.46
N ALA A 647 -24.11 6.46 17.93
CA ALA A 647 -23.02 5.64 17.41
C ALA A 647 -22.17 5.05 18.55
N GLY A 648 -22.23 3.73 18.81
CA GLY A 648 -21.37 3.05 19.80
C GLY A 648 -21.68 3.47 21.23
N SER A 649 -20.85 4.31 21.87
CA SER A 649 -21.12 5.00 23.17
C SER A 649 -21.27 6.51 23.02
N TYR A 650 -21.37 7.02 21.80
CA TYR A 650 -21.40 8.43 21.48
C TYR A 650 -22.74 8.86 20.85
N LEU A 651 -23.01 10.16 20.91
CA LEU A 651 -23.90 10.85 19.96
C LEU A 651 -23.05 11.60 18.94
N THR A 652 -23.38 11.45 17.67
CA THR A 652 -22.76 12.15 16.54
C THR A 652 -23.78 13.04 15.84
N ILE A 653 -23.29 13.97 15.02
CA ILE A 653 -24.11 14.80 14.13
C ILE A 653 -23.67 14.61 12.67
N ASP A 654 -24.56 14.88 11.73
CA ASP A 654 -24.30 14.78 10.30
C ASP A 654 -23.61 16.05 9.76
N ASP A 655 -22.35 16.27 10.14
CA ASP A 655 -21.54 17.42 9.69
C ASP A 655 -20.38 17.00 8.76
N GLY A 656 -20.40 15.76 8.27
CA GLY A 656 -19.34 15.19 7.44
C GLY A 656 -18.01 14.91 8.16
N LYS A 657 -17.90 15.19 9.47
CA LYS A 657 -16.66 14.95 10.25
C LYS A 657 -16.68 13.62 11.03
N GLU A 658 -17.85 13.00 11.21
CA GLU A 658 -18.06 11.76 12.00
C GLU A 658 -17.51 11.81 13.46
N HIS A 659 -17.19 13.00 13.98
CA HIS A 659 -16.66 13.16 15.33
C HIS A 659 -17.77 13.11 16.40
N PRO A 660 -17.56 12.42 17.53
CA PRO A 660 -18.47 12.45 18.68
C PRO A 660 -18.78 13.87 19.16
N VAL A 661 -20.01 14.08 19.62
CA VAL A 661 -20.49 15.32 20.26
C VAL A 661 -20.66 15.06 21.75
N ILE A 662 -21.40 14.01 22.11
CA ILE A 662 -21.63 13.59 23.48
C ILE A 662 -21.07 12.19 23.68
N ASP A 663 -20.44 11.98 24.82
CA ASP A 663 -19.95 10.71 25.30
C ASP A 663 -20.87 10.17 26.39
N LEU A 664 -21.36 8.94 26.23
CA LEU A 664 -22.20 8.29 27.22
C LEU A 664 -21.35 7.34 28.05
N CYS A 665 -21.30 7.59 29.36
CA CYS A 665 -20.53 6.77 30.28
C CYS A 665 -21.30 6.37 31.54
N THR A 666 -20.90 5.26 32.14
CA THR A 666 -21.30 4.85 33.48
C THR A 666 -20.12 5.03 34.42
N ALA A 667 -20.38 5.55 35.62
CA ALA A 667 -19.37 5.68 36.64
C ALA A 667 -18.89 4.29 37.11
N PRO A 668 -17.62 4.13 37.46
CA PRO A 668 -17.08 2.88 37.95
C PRO A 668 -17.59 2.54 39.37
N GLY A 669 -17.74 1.24 39.68
CA GLY A 669 -17.93 0.77 41.06
C GLY A 669 -18.64 -0.58 41.20
N PRO A 670 -18.43 -1.30 42.33
CA PRO A 670 -18.90 -2.67 42.53
C PRO A 670 -20.43 -2.82 42.61
N ASN A 671 -21.14 -1.72 42.89
CA ASN A 671 -22.61 -1.68 43.01
C ASN A 671 -23.30 -0.87 41.90
N VAL A 672 -22.60 -0.57 40.80
CA VAL A 672 -23.17 0.20 39.68
C VAL A 672 -23.86 -0.75 38.70
N ILE A 673 -25.13 -0.50 38.40
CA ILE A 673 -25.89 -1.25 37.40
C ILE A 673 -25.35 -0.88 36.01
N SER A 674 -24.63 -1.80 35.37
CA SER A 674 -24.10 -1.59 34.01
C SER A 674 -25.24 -1.33 33.02
N VAL A 675 -25.20 -0.16 32.37
CA VAL A 675 -26.12 0.17 31.27
C VAL A 675 -25.57 -0.39 29.97
N LYS A 676 -26.38 -1.19 29.27
CA LYS A 676 -25.98 -1.82 28.02
C LYS A 676 -25.66 -0.76 26.95
N ASN A 677 -24.56 -0.96 26.22
CA ASN A 677 -24.06 -0.07 25.16
C ASN A 677 -23.59 1.32 25.63
N VAL A 678 -23.32 1.48 26.92
CA VAL A 678 -22.72 2.68 27.52
C VAL A 678 -21.37 2.26 28.10
N LYS A 679 -20.29 3.00 27.80
CA LYS A 679 -18.94 2.62 28.22
C LYS A 679 -18.73 2.88 29.71
N THR A 680 -17.79 2.18 30.33
CA THR A 680 -17.34 2.49 31.70
C THR A 680 -16.21 3.52 31.62
N SER A 681 -16.37 4.66 32.30
CA SER A 681 -15.44 5.78 32.21
C SER A 681 -15.63 6.74 33.39
N PHE A 682 -14.66 7.62 33.59
CA PHE A 682 -14.75 8.73 34.54
C PHE A 682 -15.69 9.83 34.00
N SER A 683 -16.79 10.11 34.72
CA SER A 683 -17.60 11.30 34.46
C SER A 683 -16.87 12.57 34.89
N THR A 684 -16.05 12.50 35.94
CA THR A 684 -15.08 13.52 36.34
C THR A 684 -13.70 12.87 36.38
N LEU A 685 -12.74 13.43 35.64
CA LEU A 685 -11.38 12.90 35.62
C LEU A 685 -10.69 13.10 36.98
N PRO A 686 -9.81 12.16 37.41
CA PRO A 686 -9.01 12.33 38.62
C PRO A 686 -8.16 13.60 38.59
N GLU A 687 -7.95 14.26 39.74
CA GLU A 687 -7.13 15.48 39.79
C GLU A 687 -5.68 15.20 39.37
N PRO A 688 -5.08 16.03 38.49
CA PRO A 688 -3.70 15.85 38.05
C PRO A 688 -2.71 15.85 39.22
N GLY A 689 -1.95 14.76 39.35
CA GLY A 689 -0.95 14.58 40.41
C GLY A 689 -1.51 13.92 41.68
N SER A 690 -2.81 13.64 41.73
CA SER A 690 -3.39 12.82 42.80
C SER A 690 -2.99 11.34 42.68
N GLU A 691 -3.10 10.60 43.78
CA GLU A 691 -2.84 9.15 43.77
C GLU A 691 -3.77 8.39 42.81
N ALA A 692 -5.02 8.84 42.67
CA ALA A 692 -5.95 8.27 41.69
C ALA A 692 -5.47 8.50 40.24
N HIS A 693 -4.90 9.66 39.94
CA HIS A 693 -4.28 9.92 38.64
C HIS A 693 -3.06 9.04 38.41
N PHE A 694 -2.14 8.92 39.37
CA PHE A 694 -0.96 8.06 39.23
C PHE A 694 -1.34 6.59 39.08
N LYS A 695 -2.38 6.12 39.76
CA LYS A 695 -2.91 4.77 39.57
C LYS A 695 -3.42 4.53 38.15
N VAL A 696 -4.10 5.50 37.53
CA VAL A 696 -4.47 5.43 36.10
C VAL A 696 -3.23 5.25 35.21
N LEU A 697 -2.19 6.07 35.41
CA LEU A 697 -0.98 6.01 34.60
C LEU A 697 -0.24 4.66 34.77
N ARG A 698 -0.13 4.16 36.00
CA ARG A 698 0.49 2.86 36.28
C ARG A 698 -0.26 1.71 35.64
N GLU A 699 -1.58 1.72 35.63
CA GLU A 699 -2.36 0.65 35.01
C GLU A 699 -2.31 0.68 33.47
N TRP A 700 -2.20 1.86 32.86
CA TRP A 700 -1.89 1.95 31.42
C TRP A 700 -0.55 1.30 31.10
N ILE A 701 0.47 1.53 31.94
CA ILE A 701 1.77 0.89 31.83
C ILE A 701 1.66 -0.62 32.03
N CYS A 702 0.99 -1.09 33.09
CA CYS A 702 0.84 -2.51 33.41
C CYS A 702 0.13 -3.30 32.30
N ALA A 703 -0.94 -2.75 31.74
CA ALA A 703 -1.61 -3.36 30.59
C ALA A 703 -0.71 -3.36 29.35
N CYS A 704 0.07 -2.30 29.14
CA CYS A 704 1.04 -2.28 28.04
C CYS A 704 2.11 -3.37 28.21
N ASP A 705 2.64 -3.53 29.44
CA ASP A 705 3.64 -4.53 29.79
C ASP A 705 3.13 -5.98 29.64
N SER A 706 1.83 -6.20 29.85
CA SER A 706 1.22 -7.54 29.83
C SER A 706 0.74 -7.94 28.43
N ASP A 707 0.21 -6.99 27.66
CA ASP A 707 -0.51 -7.27 26.40
C ASP A 707 0.33 -7.03 25.13
N HIS A 708 1.46 -6.31 25.22
CA HIS A 708 2.21 -5.86 24.05
C HIS A 708 3.74 -6.00 24.20
N ASP A 709 4.42 -6.26 23.09
CA ASP A 709 5.90 -6.23 22.98
C ASP A 709 6.42 -4.79 22.86
N CYS A 710 5.98 -3.91 23.76
CA CYS A 710 6.37 -2.49 23.82
C CYS A 710 7.56 -2.24 24.76
N ILE A 711 7.99 -3.25 25.51
CA ILE A 711 9.14 -3.17 26.41
C ILE A 711 10.43 -3.37 25.59
N PRO A 712 11.52 -2.62 25.85
CA PRO A 712 12.81 -2.88 25.22
C PRO A 712 13.29 -4.31 25.52
N ASN A 713 13.52 -5.13 24.48
CA ASN A 713 14.10 -6.47 24.61
C ASN A 713 15.57 -6.47 25.11
N GLN A 714 16.21 -5.30 25.12
CA GLN A 714 17.55 -5.09 25.68
C GLN A 714 17.52 -3.89 26.65
N LEU A 715 17.54 -4.16 27.95
CA LEU A 715 17.69 -3.13 29.00
C LEU A 715 19.19 -2.80 29.27
N ASN A 716 20.05 -2.94 28.27
CA ASN A 716 21.50 -2.84 28.43
C ASN A 716 22.04 -1.41 28.24
N PHE A 717 21.20 -0.47 27.81
CA PHE A 717 21.59 0.93 27.63
C PHE A 717 21.07 1.78 28.78
N LEU A 718 21.94 2.64 29.32
CA LEU A 718 21.58 3.75 30.21
C LEU A 718 22.22 5.04 29.68
N PRO A 719 21.51 6.19 29.72
CA PRO A 719 22.10 7.48 29.42
C PRO A 719 23.33 7.74 30.28
N THR A 720 24.28 8.55 29.79
CA THR A 720 25.53 8.85 30.51
C THR A 720 25.26 9.36 31.93
N ARG A 721 24.22 10.18 32.09
CA ARG A 721 23.80 10.77 33.35
C ARG A 721 22.30 10.63 33.55
N LEU A 722 21.89 10.46 34.81
CA LEU A 722 20.49 10.36 35.24
C LEU A 722 20.30 11.14 36.55
N ILE A 723 19.09 11.62 36.79
CA ILE A 723 18.69 12.18 38.08
C ILE A 723 18.14 11.05 38.93
N ASP A 724 18.75 10.80 40.09
CA ASP A 724 18.25 9.87 41.10
C ASP A 724 17.13 10.53 41.91
N VAL A 725 15.93 9.94 41.83
CA VAL A 725 14.73 10.36 42.54
C VAL A 725 14.25 9.30 43.55
N SER A 726 15.06 8.26 43.80
CA SER A 726 14.66 7.01 44.47
C SER A 726 14.27 7.16 45.95
N GLU A 727 14.82 8.15 46.65
CA GLU A 727 14.46 8.45 48.03
C GLU A 727 13.17 9.29 48.07
N ALA A 728 12.01 8.63 48.16
CA ALA A 728 10.69 9.28 48.08
C ALA A 728 10.45 10.37 49.13
N GLU A 729 11.02 10.20 50.34
CA GLU A 729 10.92 11.14 51.46
C GLU A 729 12.07 12.16 51.50
N SER A 730 13.06 12.02 50.62
CA SER A 730 14.19 12.93 50.56
C SER A 730 13.88 14.09 49.63
N ASP A 731 14.09 15.30 50.14
CA ASP A 731 14.09 16.52 49.34
C ASP A 731 15.38 16.67 48.52
N VAL A 732 16.36 15.78 48.68
CA VAL A 732 17.64 15.86 47.97
C VAL A 732 17.65 14.95 46.74
N LEU A 733 17.89 15.54 45.58
CA LEU A 733 18.11 14.87 44.31
C LEU A 733 19.59 14.86 43.98
N ARG A 734 20.05 13.89 43.18
CA ARG A 734 21.45 13.83 42.73
C ARG A 734 21.51 13.54 41.25
N LEU A 735 22.40 14.24 40.54
CA LEU A 735 22.82 13.84 39.20
C LEU A 735 23.90 12.76 39.35
N ILE A 736 23.67 11.60 38.75
CA ILE A 736 24.54 10.44 38.86
C ILE A 736 25.00 9.98 37.48
N ASP A 737 26.24 9.50 37.40
CA ASP A 737 26.78 8.89 36.19
C ASP A 737 26.34 7.42 36.09
N ASN A 738 26.16 6.90 34.88
CA ASN A 738 25.72 5.51 34.69
C ASN A 738 26.67 4.46 35.32
N GLU A 739 27.97 4.76 35.42
CA GLU A 739 28.96 3.89 36.08
C GLU A 739 28.69 3.70 37.58
N SER A 740 27.99 4.66 38.21
CA SER A 740 27.60 4.59 39.62
C SER A 740 26.33 3.76 39.87
N VAL A 741 25.64 3.35 38.79
CA VAL A 741 24.41 2.57 38.84
C VAL A 741 24.75 1.07 38.76
N LEU A 742 24.33 0.27 39.75
CA LEU A 742 24.62 -1.18 39.86
C LEU A 742 24.43 -1.96 38.54
N ASN A 743 25.21 -3.04 38.33
CA ASN A 743 25.22 -4.01 37.20
C ASN A 743 23.89 -4.75 36.89
N ARG A 744 22.72 -4.14 37.11
CA ARG A 744 21.40 -4.68 36.79
C ARG A 744 20.67 -3.73 35.84
N PRO A 745 19.83 -4.26 34.93
CA PRO A 745 19.02 -3.43 34.05
C PRO A 745 18.09 -2.51 34.86
N GLN A 746 18.22 -1.20 34.64
CA GLN A 746 17.41 -0.18 35.32
C GLN A 746 16.37 0.44 34.37
N ARG A 747 15.28 0.94 34.95
CA ARG A 747 14.21 1.66 34.25
C ARG A 747 14.28 3.14 34.61
N TYR A 748 14.20 4.01 33.61
CA TYR A 748 14.12 5.46 33.78
C TYR A 748 12.99 6.06 32.95
N ALA A 749 12.48 7.21 33.40
CA ALA A 749 11.62 8.06 32.60
C ALA A 749 12.45 9.13 31.87
N ALA A 750 12.05 9.52 30.66
CA ALA A 750 12.62 10.68 29.97
C ALA A 750 11.60 11.83 29.94
N LEU A 751 12.02 13.08 30.11
CA LEU A 751 11.16 14.26 30.03
C LEU A 751 11.28 14.94 28.67
N SER A 752 10.18 15.03 27.93
CA SER A 752 10.01 15.89 26.76
C SER A 752 9.34 17.20 27.19
N HIS A 753 10.05 18.32 27.07
CA HIS A 753 9.58 19.61 27.56
C HIS A 753 10.09 20.80 26.74
N ARG A 754 9.54 22.00 27.02
CA ARG A 754 9.98 23.27 26.43
C ARG A 754 10.89 24.02 27.39
N TRP A 755 12.03 24.49 26.89
CA TRP A 755 13.04 25.14 27.72
C TRP A 755 12.71 26.61 28.07
N GLY A 756 11.77 27.25 27.37
CA GLY A 756 11.44 28.67 27.57
C GLY A 756 12.44 29.65 26.94
N SER A 757 12.42 30.90 27.40
CA SER A 757 13.29 31.98 26.91
C SER A 757 14.78 31.74 27.25
N PRO A 758 15.75 32.28 26.49
CA PRO A 758 17.19 32.08 26.78
C PRO A 758 17.59 32.42 28.23
N LYS A 759 16.98 33.44 28.84
CA LYS A 759 17.20 33.78 30.25
C LYS A 759 16.77 32.67 31.22
N HIS A 760 15.67 31.98 30.92
CA HIS A 760 15.21 30.83 31.71
C HIS A 760 16.07 29.58 31.46
N GLN A 761 16.66 29.46 30.27
CA GLN A 761 17.55 28.34 29.91
C GLN A 761 18.84 28.35 30.73
N GLU A 762 19.44 29.52 30.94
CA GLU A 762 20.68 29.68 31.71
C GLU A 762 20.50 29.39 33.21
N GLN A 763 19.27 29.50 33.73
CA GLN A 763 19.00 29.41 35.16
C GLN A 763 18.99 27.96 35.70
N PHE A 764 18.60 26.97 34.87
CA PHE A 764 18.44 25.57 35.29
C PHE A 764 18.92 24.58 34.23
N CYS A 765 20.20 24.67 33.89
CA CYS A 765 20.91 23.70 33.06
C CYS A 765 22.23 23.24 33.67
N ALA A 766 22.69 22.05 33.28
CA ALA A 766 23.99 21.55 33.67
C ALA A 766 25.08 22.25 32.87
N THR A 767 26.06 22.78 33.60
CA THR A 767 27.27 23.42 33.08
C THR A 767 28.47 22.83 33.80
N LYS A 768 29.68 23.00 33.23
CA LYS A 768 30.91 22.60 33.92
C LYS A 768 31.05 23.21 35.32
N ALA A 769 30.47 24.40 35.55
CA ALA A 769 30.60 25.13 36.81
C ALA A 769 29.72 24.54 37.93
N ASN A 770 28.49 24.11 37.63
CA ASN A 770 27.54 23.61 38.63
C ASN A 770 27.48 22.07 38.72
N LEU A 771 28.24 21.34 37.88
CA LEU A 771 28.20 19.87 37.87
C LEU A 771 28.54 19.24 39.23
N LYS A 772 29.52 19.79 39.97
CA LYS A 772 29.88 19.30 41.31
C LYS A 772 28.74 19.45 42.32
N GLU A 773 27.98 20.53 42.22
CA GLU A 773 26.82 20.80 43.07
C GLU A 773 25.67 19.84 42.73
N LEU A 774 25.37 19.66 41.43
CA LEU A 774 24.36 18.72 40.96
C LEU A 774 24.66 17.27 41.38
N ASN A 775 25.94 16.87 41.38
CA ASN A 775 26.38 15.55 41.82
C ASN A 775 26.37 15.40 43.35
N GLY A 776 26.72 16.47 44.10
CA GLY A 776 26.72 16.48 45.56
C GLY A 776 25.32 16.46 46.18
N GLY A 777 24.34 16.99 45.44
CA GLY A 777 22.92 16.93 45.74
C GLY A 777 22.28 18.31 45.79
N PHE A 778 21.07 18.42 45.24
CA PHE A 778 20.30 19.67 45.13
C PHE A 778 18.84 19.44 45.57
N LYS A 779 18.14 20.47 46.05
CA LYS A 779 16.81 20.27 46.63
C LYS A 779 15.71 20.22 45.57
N THR A 780 14.62 19.47 45.83
CA THR A 780 13.45 19.51 44.96
C THR A 780 12.77 20.87 44.99
N SER A 781 12.86 21.61 46.11
CA SER A 781 12.36 22.98 46.25
C SER A 781 13.01 23.98 45.30
N ASP A 782 14.23 23.67 44.84
CA ASP A 782 15.00 24.57 43.97
C ASP A 782 14.62 24.35 42.50
N LEU A 783 13.88 23.27 42.18
CA LEU A 783 13.51 22.96 40.80
C LEU A 783 12.43 23.90 40.25
N PRO A 784 12.53 24.29 38.96
CA PRO A 784 11.41 24.85 38.22
C PRO A 784 10.20 23.91 38.24
N LYS A 785 9.00 24.48 38.18
CA LYS A 785 7.76 23.74 38.38
C LYS A 785 7.59 22.55 37.43
N THR A 786 8.01 22.66 36.16
CA THR A 786 7.96 21.56 35.18
C THR A 786 8.90 20.41 35.57
N PHE A 787 10.08 20.70 36.12
CA PHE A 787 11.02 19.67 36.59
C PHE A 787 10.55 19.04 37.88
N TRP A 788 9.99 19.84 38.79
CA TRP A 788 9.35 19.34 40.00
C TRP A 788 8.19 18.39 39.66
N ASP A 789 7.30 18.77 38.74
CA ASP A 789 6.18 17.93 38.29
C ASP A 789 6.70 16.62 37.67
N ALA A 790 7.80 16.66 36.91
CA ALA A 790 8.43 15.48 36.34
C ALA A 790 9.02 14.53 37.40
N VAL A 791 9.67 15.06 38.43
CA VAL A 791 10.15 14.28 39.58
C VAL A 791 8.98 13.65 40.33
N HIS A 792 7.93 14.44 40.58
CA HIS A 792 6.74 13.99 41.29
C HIS A 792 6.02 12.85 40.54
N VAL A 793 5.83 12.99 39.23
CA VAL A 793 5.25 11.94 38.38
C VAL A 793 6.16 10.71 38.32
N THR A 794 7.48 10.88 38.19
CA THR A 794 8.43 9.76 38.13
C THR A 794 8.34 8.91 39.41
N ARG A 795 8.29 9.56 40.57
CA ARG A 795 8.05 8.90 41.87
C ARG A 795 6.67 8.24 41.91
N GLY A 796 5.61 8.91 41.45
CA GLY A 796 4.25 8.36 41.37
C GLY A 796 4.11 7.14 40.45
N LEU A 797 4.99 6.99 39.46
CA LEU A 797 5.11 5.81 38.59
C LEU A 797 6.01 4.71 39.18
N HIS A 798 6.55 4.91 40.39
CA HIS A 798 7.52 4.03 41.05
C HIS A 798 8.83 3.83 40.27
N LEU A 799 9.26 4.85 39.54
CA LEU A 799 10.56 4.88 38.86
C LEU A 799 11.58 5.63 39.72
N LYS A 800 12.84 5.19 39.64
CA LYS A 800 13.95 5.72 40.44
C LYS A 800 14.79 6.76 39.72
N TYR A 801 14.72 6.79 38.39
CA TYR A 801 15.60 7.60 37.57
C TYR A 801 14.80 8.41 36.56
N LEU A 802 15.21 9.67 36.40
CA LEU A 802 14.65 10.61 35.45
C LEU A 802 15.77 11.19 34.58
N TRP A 803 15.52 11.28 33.29
CA TRP A 803 16.39 11.95 32.34
C TRP A 803 15.75 13.25 31.85
N ILE A 804 16.48 14.36 31.97
CA ILE A 804 16.09 15.69 31.49
C ILE A 804 17.28 16.24 30.70
N ASP A 805 17.11 16.54 29.42
CA ASP A 805 18.17 17.01 28.52
C ASP A 805 18.96 18.20 29.08
N SER A 806 18.27 19.19 29.66
CA SER A 806 18.92 20.39 30.23
C SER A 806 19.84 20.09 31.42
N LEU A 807 19.59 19.02 32.17
CA LEU A 807 20.38 18.64 33.37
C LEU A 807 21.31 17.45 33.13
N CYS A 808 20.98 16.58 32.17
CA CYS A 808 21.75 15.38 31.87
C CYS A 808 22.76 15.57 30.73
N ILE A 809 22.77 16.74 30.07
CA ILE A 809 23.74 17.15 29.04
C ILE A 809 24.43 18.45 29.50
N ILE A 810 25.75 18.55 29.37
CA ILE A 810 26.51 19.75 29.71
C ILE A 810 26.38 20.78 28.59
N GLN A 811 25.55 21.81 28.81
CA GLN A 811 25.13 22.73 27.74
C GLN A 811 26.24 23.65 27.23
N ASN A 812 27.23 23.95 28.08
CA ASN A 812 28.38 24.79 27.73
C ASN A 812 29.63 24.00 27.33
N ASP A 813 29.47 22.74 26.93
CA ASP A 813 30.54 21.91 26.39
C ASP A 813 30.13 21.37 25.01
N SER A 814 30.79 21.87 23.95
CA SER A 814 30.49 21.46 22.58
C SER A 814 30.84 19.99 22.30
N HIS A 815 31.80 19.41 23.01
CA HIS A 815 32.16 18.00 22.86
C HIS A 815 31.10 17.10 23.51
N ASP A 816 30.69 17.42 24.75
CA ASP A 816 29.64 16.69 25.45
C ASP A 816 28.31 16.78 24.69
N TRP A 817 27.95 17.97 24.22
CA TRP A 817 26.74 18.17 23.41
C TRP A 817 26.76 17.35 22.11
N ASP A 818 27.90 17.31 21.39
CA ASP A 818 28.03 16.51 20.17
C ASP A 818 27.88 15.00 20.43
N VAL A 819 28.40 14.51 21.56
CA VAL A 819 28.28 13.09 21.96
C VAL A 819 26.84 12.77 22.38
N GLU A 820 26.25 13.56 23.26
CA GLU A 820 24.92 13.28 23.83
C GLU A 820 23.80 13.52 22.82
N SER A 821 23.89 14.54 21.97
CA SER A 821 22.90 14.79 20.91
C SER A 821 22.79 13.63 19.93
N LYS A 822 23.91 12.96 19.62
CA LYS A 822 23.94 11.73 18.79
C LYS A 822 23.31 10.52 19.50
N ARG A 823 23.29 10.52 20.84
CA ARG A 823 22.71 9.46 21.68
C ARG A 823 21.23 9.66 22.00
N MET A 824 20.65 10.84 21.70
CA MET A 824 19.22 11.13 21.91
C MET A 824 18.30 10.01 21.40
N GLU A 825 18.63 9.42 20.24
CA GLU A 825 17.88 8.30 19.66
C GLU A 825 17.80 7.09 20.61
N GLN A 826 18.93 6.74 21.25
CA GLN A 826 19.04 5.63 22.19
C GLN A 826 18.39 5.97 23.54
N VAL A 827 18.51 7.23 23.99
CA VAL A 827 17.91 7.71 25.23
C VAL A 827 16.38 7.61 25.19
N PHE A 828 15.72 8.11 24.14
CA PHE A 828 14.26 8.03 24.08
C PHE A 828 13.76 6.62 23.76
N SER A 829 14.47 5.87 22.92
CA SER A 829 14.04 4.51 22.60
C SER A 829 14.26 3.49 23.71
N SER A 830 15.23 3.72 24.60
CA SER A 830 15.51 2.86 25.76
C SER A 830 14.77 3.29 27.03
N SER A 831 14.11 4.45 27.02
CA SER A 831 13.33 4.89 28.18
C SER A 831 12.21 3.90 28.48
N TYR A 832 11.88 3.76 29.77
CA TYR A 832 10.72 2.96 30.14
C TYR A 832 9.44 3.66 29.68
N CYS A 833 9.35 4.97 29.91
CA CYS A 833 8.35 5.82 29.28
C CYS A 833 8.86 7.25 29.15
N THR A 834 8.28 8.00 28.22
CA THR A 834 8.53 9.43 28.07
C THR A 834 7.37 10.22 28.67
N LEU A 835 7.68 11.20 29.51
CA LEU A 835 6.74 12.16 30.07
C LEU A 835 6.76 13.40 29.15
N ALA A 836 5.64 13.70 28.49
CA ALA A 836 5.54 14.84 27.59
C ALA A 836 4.71 15.95 28.24
N ALA A 837 5.38 17.06 28.59
CA ALA A 837 4.78 18.23 29.23
C ALA A 837 4.03 19.12 28.20
N SER A 838 3.03 18.56 27.50
CA SER A 838 2.38 19.19 26.34
C SER A 838 1.70 20.54 26.64
N CYS A 839 1.16 20.71 27.85
CA CYS A 839 0.50 21.95 28.29
C CYS A 839 1.43 22.97 28.97
N ALA A 840 2.71 22.62 29.17
CA ALA A 840 3.69 23.55 29.74
C ALA A 840 4.29 24.42 28.63
N SER A 841 4.21 25.73 28.81
CA SER A 841 4.81 26.70 27.90
C SER A 841 6.33 26.79 28.05
N ASP A 842 6.85 26.58 29.27
CA ASP A 842 8.27 26.51 29.60
C ASP A 842 8.57 25.68 30.88
N THR A 843 9.81 25.75 31.38
CA THR A 843 10.28 25.01 32.57
C THR A 843 9.65 25.49 33.89
N SER A 844 9.14 26.72 33.94
CA SER A 844 8.57 27.33 35.16
C SER A 844 7.06 27.15 35.29
N ASP A 845 6.39 26.72 34.22
CA ASP A 845 4.93 26.69 34.10
C ASP A 845 4.27 25.49 34.81
N GLY A 846 4.92 24.32 34.80
CA GLY A 846 4.33 23.07 35.26
C GLY A 846 3.33 22.45 34.27
N PHE A 847 3.05 21.17 34.45
CA PHE A 847 2.11 20.41 33.61
C PHE A 847 1.07 19.62 34.40
N LEU A 848 1.14 19.59 35.74
CA LEU A 848 0.08 19.05 36.61
C LEU A 848 -0.95 20.13 36.98
N LYS A 849 -1.41 20.88 35.98
CA LYS A 849 -2.41 21.95 36.15
C LYS A 849 -3.81 21.36 36.27
N PRO A 850 -4.73 21.95 37.06
CA PRO A 850 -6.12 21.51 37.11
C PRO A 850 -6.78 21.57 35.73
N TRP A 851 -7.45 20.49 35.32
CA TRP A 851 -8.16 20.43 34.04
C TRP A 851 -9.50 21.19 34.09
N PRO A 852 -9.98 21.71 32.94
CA PRO A 852 -11.34 22.24 32.84
C PRO A 852 -12.38 21.22 33.30
N LYS A 853 -13.39 21.69 34.04
CA LYS A 853 -14.49 20.82 34.48
C LYS A 853 -15.26 20.31 33.26
N ARG A 854 -15.26 18.99 33.09
CA ARG A 854 -16.07 18.30 32.08
C ARG A 854 -17.55 18.44 32.41
N ARG A 855 -18.36 18.94 31.47
CA ARG A 855 -19.81 19.01 31.66
C ARG A 855 -20.41 17.61 31.51
N CYS A 856 -21.18 17.20 32.50
CA CYS A 856 -21.89 15.94 32.48
C CYS A 856 -23.30 16.11 33.03
N VAL A 857 -24.27 15.48 32.36
CA VAL A 857 -25.67 15.47 32.76
C VAL A 857 -26.03 14.04 33.18
N PRO A 858 -26.45 13.83 34.43
CA PRO A 858 -26.90 12.51 34.91
C PRO A 858 -28.25 12.14 34.27
N MET A 859 -28.32 10.92 33.77
CA MET A 859 -29.47 10.30 33.12
C MET A 859 -29.84 9.01 33.85
N THR A 860 -31.11 8.62 33.81
CA THR A 860 -31.60 7.42 34.50
C THR A 860 -32.37 6.50 33.56
N VAL A 861 -32.09 5.20 33.60
CA VAL A 861 -32.87 4.18 32.87
C VAL A 861 -33.07 2.95 33.76
N GLY A 862 -34.33 2.59 34.02
CA GLY A 862 -34.66 1.40 34.82
C GLY A 862 -33.99 1.36 36.21
N GLY A 863 -33.80 2.53 36.84
CA GLY A 863 -33.11 2.66 38.13
C GLY A 863 -31.57 2.74 38.06
N ALA A 864 -30.96 2.52 36.88
CA ALA A 864 -29.53 2.70 36.66
C ALA A 864 -29.21 4.15 36.27
N VAL A 865 -28.12 4.71 36.82
CA VAL A 865 -27.61 6.05 36.48
C VAL A 865 -26.49 5.93 35.46
N TYR A 866 -26.54 6.75 34.42
CA TYR A 866 -25.44 6.97 33.47
C TYR A 866 -25.31 8.46 33.17
N TYR A 867 -24.24 8.87 32.50
CA TYR A 867 -23.94 10.28 32.26
C TYR A 867 -23.84 10.55 30.76
N ALA A 868 -24.49 11.63 30.33
CA ALA A 868 -24.21 12.25 29.04
C ALA A 868 -23.17 13.35 29.28
N CYS A 869 -21.96 13.16 28.77
CA CYS A 869 -20.84 14.05 29.02
C CYS A 869 -20.35 14.70 27.72
N GLU A 870 -19.80 15.90 27.87
CA GLU A 870 -19.01 16.55 26.83
C GLU A 870 -17.89 15.62 26.34
N THR A 871 -17.70 15.55 25.02
CA THR A 871 -16.57 14.82 24.43
C THR A 871 -15.32 15.70 24.53
N ILE A 872 -14.31 15.23 25.26
CA ILE A 872 -13.01 15.91 25.43
C ILE A 872 -11.85 15.14 24.79
N ASP A 873 -12.13 14.04 24.09
CA ASP A 873 -11.14 13.15 23.51
C ASP A 873 -10.68 13.65 22.14
N ASP A 874 -9.74 14.60 22.15
CA ASP A 874 -9.16 15.18 20.93
C ASP A 874 -7.63 15.17 20.97
N PHE A 875 -7.03 14.03 20.62
CA PHE A 875 -5.58 13.89 20.61
C PHE A 875 -4.89 14.83 19.60
N TYR A 876 -5.55 15.12 18.47
CA TYR A 876 -4.96 16.00 17.45
C TYR A 876 -4.80 17.43 17.99
N THR A 877 -5.88 18.01 18.53
CA THR A 877 -5.82 19.37 19.07
C THR A 877 -4.98 19.44 20.34
N HIS A 878 -5.13 18.47 21.26
CA HIS A 878 -4.49 18.53 22.57
C HIS A 878 -3.00 18.12 22.55
N VAL A 879 -2.58 17.29 21.58
CA VAL A 879 -1.21 16.77 21.50
C VAL A 879 -0.54 17.18 20.20
N ASP A 880 -1.06 16.80 19.02
CA ASP A 880 -0.40 17.07 17.74
C ASP A 880 -0.22 18.58 17.47
N GLN A 881 -1.20 19.39 17.88
CA GLN A 881 -1.17 20.85 17.75
C GLN A 881 -0.58 21.57 18.97
N SER A 882 -0.23 20.86 20.05
CA SER A 882 0.34 21.46 21.25
C SER A 882 1.67 22.18 20.96
N GLY A 883 1.98 23.20 21.75
CA GLY A 883 3.22 23.97 21.61
C GLY A 883 4.49 23.13 21.75
N LEU A 884 4.42 21.99 22.45
CA LEU A 884 5.52 21.03 22.55
C LEU A 884 5.79 20.34 21.20
N ASN A 885 4.75 19.78 20.57
CA ASN A 885 4.86 19.09 19.27
C ASN A 885 5.14 20.02 18.07
N GLN A 886 5.14 21.34 18.26
CA GLN A 886 5.62 22.30 17.26
C GLN A 886 7.16 22.42 17.19
N ARG A 887 7.92 21.69 18.04
CA ARG A 887 9.39 21.70 18.04
C ARG A 887 9.97 20.53 17.24
N GLY A 888 11.04 20.78 16.48
CA GLY A 888 11.68 19.77 15.62
C GLY A 888 12.20 18.56 16.39
N TRP A 889 12.95 18.80 17.47
CA TRP A 889 13.48 17.74 18.36
C TRP A 889 12.38 16.83 18.93
N VAL A 890 11.22 17.40 19.28
CA VAL A 890 10.11 16.65 19.89
C VAL A 890 9.53 15.59 18.94
N LEU A 891 9.58 15.80 17.61
CA LEU A 891 9.13 14.76 16.68
C LEU A 891 9.98 13.49 16.80
N GLN A 892 11.30 13.66 16.98
CA GLN A 892 12.21 12.54 17.22
C GLN A 892 11.93 11.89 18.58
N GLU A 893 11.76 12.69 19.63
CA GLU A 893 11.45 12.21 20.97
C GLU A 893 10.18 11.35 20.97
N ARG A 894 9.11 11.84 20.34
CA ARG A 894 7.85 11.11 20.21
C ARG A 894 8.00 9.82 19.42
N ALA A 895 8.58 9.89 18.23
CA ALA A 895 8.61 8.74 17.33
C ALA A 895 9.55 7.62 17.79
N LEU A 896 10.56 7.94 18.58
CA LEU A 896 11.50 6.94 19.11
C LEU A 896 11.08 6.40 20.47
N SER A 897 10.26 7.13 21.22
CA SER A 897 9.69 6.65 22.48
C SER A 897 8.72 5.51 22.22
N ARG A 898 8.93 4.38 22.88
CA ARG A 898 8.01 3.23 22.74
C ARG A 898 6.65 3.47 23.40
N ARG A 899 6.67 4.33 24.42
CA ARG A 899 5.57 4.64 25.33
C ARG A 899 5.68 6.11 25.76
N THR A 900 4.61 6.88 25.58
CA THR A 900 4.58 8.29 25.94
C THR A 900 3.33 8.62 26.73
N ILE A 901 3.51 9.32 27.85
CA ILE A 901 2.44 9.91 28.65
C ILE A 901 2.41 11.40 28.33
N TYR A 902 1.35 11.87 27.67
CA TYR A 902 1.15 13.29 27.42
C TYR A 902 0.34 13.91 28.56
N PHE A 903 0.84 15.00 29.10
CA PHE A 903 0.13 15.86 30.03
C PHE A 903 -0.36 17.08 29.25
N ALA A 904 -1.60 17.00 28.74
CA ALA A 904 -2.22 18.08 27.97
C ALA A 904 -3.16 18.93 28.84
N GLU A 905 -3.67 20.04 28.27
CA GLU A 905 -4.48 21.02 28.99
C GLU A 905 -5.82 20.46 29.49
N ASN A 906 -6.36 19.46 28.79
CA ASN A 906 -7.71 18.94 29.04
C ASN A 906 -7.73 17.57 29.72
N GLN A 907 -6.69 16.75 29.51
CA GLN A 907 -6.54 15.41 30.08
C GLN A 907 -5.14 14.86 29.82
N SER A 908 -4.80 13.75 30.48
CA SER A 908 -3.63 12.94 30.11
C SER A 908 -3.95 11.92 29.01
N TYR A 909 -2.94 11.63 28.17
CA TYR A 909 -3.01 10.60 27.13
C TYR A 909 -1.86 9.62 27.25
N TRP A 910 -2.12 8.36 26.92
CA TRP A 910 -1.13 7.31 26.76
C TRP A 910 -1.00 6.92 25.29
N GLU A 911 0.18 6.99 24.72
CA GLU A 911 0.48 6.50 23.37
C GLU A 911 1.51 5.37 23.44
N CYS A 912 1.23 4.27 22.72
CA CYS A 912 2.15 3.16 22.50
C CYS A 912 1.82 2.47 21.18
N GLY A 913 2.53 1.39 20.82
CA GLY A 913 2.25 0.59 19.62
C GLY A 913 0.80 0.03 19.53
N GLY A 914 0.07 -0.02 20.64
CA GLY A 914 -1.34 -0.41 20.71
C GLY A 914 -2.36 0.68 20.32
N GLY A 915 -1.90 1.93 20.12
CA GLY A 915 -2.73 3.12 19.87
C GLY A 915 -2.68 4.14 21.02
N VAL A 916 -3.61 5.09 21.00
CA VAL A 916 -3.76 6.13 22.03
C VAL A 916 -4.87 5.74 23.00
N ARG A 917 -4.67 5.98 24.30
CA ARG A 917 -5.71 5.87 25.33
C ARG A 917 -5.86 7.21 26.06
N CYS A 918 -7.09 7.65 26.22
CA CYS A 918 -7.46 8.92 26.85
C CYS A 918 -7.71 8.74 28.35
N GLY A 919 -7.64 9.81 29.14
CA GLY A 919 -8.04 9.84 30.55
C GLY A 919 -9.50 9.41 30.78
N THR A 920 -10.37 9.62 29.79
CA THR A 920 -11.74 9.09 29.75
C THR A 920 -11.81 7.57 29.49
N MET A 921 -10.67 6.87 29.42
CA MET A 921 -10.53 5.47 29.06
C MET A 921 -10.86 5.13 27.59
N THR A 922 -11.23 6.12 26.77
CA THR A 922 -11.42 5.92 25.33
C THR A 922 -10.12 5.50 24.65
N LYS A 923 -10.18 4.51 23.77
CA LYS A 923 -9.05 4.12 22.94
C LYS A 923 -9.22 4.68 21.53
N MET A 924 -8.22 5.42 21.05
CA MET A 924 -8.20 6.10 19.77
C MET A 924 -7.09 5.54 18.87
N ARG A 925 -7.34 5.50 17.55
CA ARG A 925 -6.34 5.08 16.55
C ARG A 925 -6.39 5.98 15.32
N ASN A 926 -5.22 6.37 14.84
CA ASN A 926 -5.02 7.06 13.56
C ASN A 926 -3.80 6.44 12.87
N ARG A 927 -3.86 6.19 11.56
CA ARG A 927 -2.79 5.45 10.87
C ARG A 927 -1.46 6.21 10.82
N LYS A 928 -1.49 7.54 10.64
CA LYS A 928 -0.28 8.39 10.66
C LYS A 928 0.27 8.52 12.07
N ALA A 929 -0.59 8.70 13.09
CA ALA A 929 -0.17 8.70 14.48
C ALA A 929 0.38 7.34 14.91
N SER A 930 -0.20 6.22 14.45
CA SER A 930 0.30 4.86 14.73
C SER A 930 1.66 4.58 14.08
N PHE A 931 1.96 5.24 12.96
CA PHE A 931 3.29 5.17 12.36
C PHE A 931 4.32 5.84 13.26
N LEU A 932 4.03 7.02 13.83
CA LEU A 932 4.92 7.69 14.79
C LEU A 932 4.96 6.97 16.14
N GLY A 933 3.83 6.55 16.67
CA GLY A 933 3.71 5.82 17.95
C GLY A 933 4.06 4.33 17.87
N ASP A 934 4.78 3.91 16.83
CA ASP A 934 5.26 2.54 16.70
C ASP A 934 6.30 2.25 17.80
N SER A 935 5.99 1.25 18.64
CA SER A 935 6.86 0.78 19.72
C SER A 935 8.28 0.40 19.28
N ASN A 936 8.49 0.13 18.00
CA ASN A 936 9.82 -0.04 17.44
C ASN A 936 9.89 0.67 16.09
N PHE A 937 9.56 1.97 16.08
CA PHE A 937 9.57 2.80 14.88
C PHE A 937 10.77 2.50 13.97
N PRO A 938 10.58 2.30 12.65
CA PRO A 938 9.32 2.17 11.91
C PRO A 938 8.99 0.72 11.53
N ARG A 939 9.09 -0.26 12.44
CA ARG A 939 8.85 -1.70 12.15
C ARG A 939 7.54 -1.97 11.41
N SER A 940 6.47 -1.26 11.77
CA SER A 940 5.16 -1.32 11.09
C SER A 940 5.25 -1.02 9.59
N ALA A 941 6.26 -0.26 9.15
CA ALA A 941 6.50 0.08 7.75
C ALA A 941 7.15 -1.02 6.92
N GLU A 942 7.76 -2.04 7.52
CA GLU A 942 8.30 -3.20 6.79
C GLU A 942 7.23 -3.87 5.93
N GLN A 943 6.02 -3.95 6.49
CA GLN A 943 4.85 -4.61 5.90
C GLN A 943 4.14 -3.73 4.86
N TYR A 944 4.50 -2.45 4.76
CA TYR A 944 3.87 -1.52 3.83
C TYR A 944 4.43 -1.66 2.41
N VAL A 945 3.54 -1.54 1.43
CA VAL A 945 3.90 -1.52 0.02
C VAL A 945 4.64 -0.23 -0.34
N LYS A 946 5.47 -0.25 -1.40
CA LYS A 946 6.34 0.88 -1.82
C LYS A 946 5.62 2.24 -1.87
N GLY A 947 4.42 2.33 -2.44
CA GLY A 947 3.66 3.59 -2.48
C GLY A 947 3.37 4.18 -1.09
N LEU A 948 2.99 3.34 -0.12
CA LEU A 948 2.76 3.78 1.26
C LEU A 948 4.06 4.14 1.97
N LYS A 949 5.16 3.40 1.74
CA LYS A 949 6.49 3.76 2.26
C LYS A 949 6.90 5.17 1.80
N ILE A 950 6.65 5.48 0.52
CA ILE A 950 6.90 6.82 -0.05
C ILE A 950 6.05 7.87 0.66
N GLU A 951 4.75 7.62 0.77
CA GLU A 951 3.82 8.54 1.42
C GLU A 951 4.17 8.80 2.90
N PHE A 952 4.58 7.77 3.65
CA PHE A 952 4.97 7.91 5.06
C PHE A 952 6.24 8.76 5.26
N PHE A 953 7.31 8.53 4.50
CA PHE A 953 8.51 9.35 4.66
C PHE A 953 8.28 10.78 4.15
N GLN A 954 7.48 10.95 3.09
CA GLN A 954 7.14 12.28 2.59
C GLN A 954 6.28 13.05 3.62
N ASP A 955 5.26 12.43 4.22
CA ASP A 955 4.47 13.03 5.30
C ASP A 955 5.35 13.41 6.50
N LEU A 956 6.27 12.52 6.89
CA LEU A 956 7.20 12.76 7.99
C LEU A 956 8.06 14.01 7.72
N TYR A 957 8.66 14.11 6.52
CA TYR A 957 9.51 15.25 6.15
C TYR A 957 8.73 16.54 5.94
N VAL A 958 7.51 16.47 5.39
CA VAL A 958 6.60 17.61 5.31
C VAL A 958 6.27 18.13 6.70
N ARG A 959 5.86 17.24 7.62
CA ARG A 959 5.56 17.61 9.01
C ARG A 959 6.76 18.22 9.70
N TYR A 960 7.92 17.56 9.63
CA TYR A 960 9.13 18.04 10.29
C TYR A 960 9.61 19.39 9.75
N SER A 961 9.49 19.64 8.44
CA SER A 961 9.91 20.92 7.84
C SER A 961 9.21 22.14 8.44
N LYS A 962 7.99 21.96 8.96
CA LYS A 962 7.14 22.98 9.60
C LYS A 962 7.51 23.23 11.05
N LEU A 963 8.28 22.34 11.68
CA LEU A 963 8.59 22.42 13.10
C LEU A 963 9.68 23.45 13.38
N GLY A 964 9.55 24.14 14.52
CA GLY A 964 10.49 25.13 15.00
C GLY A 964 11.73 24.51 15.63
N LEU A 965 12.89 25.10 15.36
CA LEU A 965 14.17 24.75 16.00
C LEU A 965 14.77 26.01 16.62
N SER A 966 15.39 25.88 17.80
CA SER A 966 16.09 26.99 18.44
C SER A 966 17.21 27.53 17.55
N PHE A 967 17.97 26.62 16.94
CA PHE A 967 18.94 26.93 15.90
C PHE A 967 18.57 26.17 14.64
N ALA A 968 18.31 26.88 13.54
CA ALA A 968 17.94 26.24 12.27
C ALA A 968 19.02 25.26 11.77
N SER A 969 20.29 25.50 12.13
CA SER A 969 21.43 24.62 11.86
C SER A 969 21.28 23.20 12.41
N ASP A 970 20.45 22.99 13.44
CA ASP A 970 20.25 21.68 14.07
C ASP A 970 19.37 20.75 13.23
N ARG A 971 18.70 21.28 12.20
CA ARG A 971 17.73 20.59 11.36
C ARG A 971 18.15 19.18 10.91
N PRO A 972 19.35 18.97 10.30
CA PRO A 972 19.79 17.63 9.88
C PRO A 972 20.12 16.71 11.06
N VAL A 973 20.59 17.25 12.19
CA VAL A 973 20.94 16.45 13.37
C VAL A 973 19.69 15.94 14.07
N ALA A 974 18.71 16.82 14.26
CA ALA A 974 17.47 16.56 15.01
C ALA A 974 16.49 15.60 14.31
N ILE A 975 16.70 15.23 13.04
CA ILE A 975 15.93 14.18 12.35
C ILE A 975 16.74 12.93 12.05
N ARG A 976 18.06 12.98 12.23
CA ARG A 976 19.00 11.91 11.83
C ARG A 976 18.63 10.55 12.38
N GLY A 977 18.16 10.48 13.64
CA GLY A 977 17.73 9.22 14.25
C GLY A 977 16.55 8.58 13.51
N LEU A 978 15.56 9.38 13.10
CA LEU A 978 14.40 8.90 12.34
C LEU A 978 14.79 8.44 10.94
N GLU A 979 15.62 9.25 10.24
CA GLU A 979 16.13 8.91 8.91
C GLU A 979 16.92 7.59 8.96
N THR A 980 17.83 7.43 9.94
CA THR A 980 18.65 6.23 10.10
C THR A 980 17.80 4.97 10.24
N ARG A 981 16.74 5.02 11.06
CA ARG A 981 15.86 3.86 11.20
C ARG A 981 15.06 3.56 9.93
N LEU A 982 14.60 4.59 9.21
CA LEU A 982 13.93 4.40 7.93
C LEU A 982 14.85 3.78 6.87
N ILE A 983 16.12 4.22 6.81
CA ILE A 983 17.15 3.66 5.92
C ILE A 983 17.32 2.16 6.20
N ASN A 984 17.48 1.78 7.46
CA ASN A 984 17.63 0.38 7.87
C ASN A 984 16.37 -0.44 7.54
N THR A 985 15.19 0.06 7.87
CA THR A 985 13.91 -0.63 7.63
C THR A 985 13.59 -0.77 6.14
N PHE A 986 13.97 0.21 5.31
CA PHE A 986 13.79 0.14 3.86
C PHE A 986 14.90 -0.63 3.14
N ASN A 987 15.93 -1.09 3.87
CA ASN A 987 17.10 -1.78 3.34
C ASN A 987 17.71 -1.01 2.16
N THR A 988 17.94 0.28 2.36
CA THR A 988 18.48 1.23 1.38
C THR A 988 19.70 1.94 1.97
N THR A 989 20.45 2.68 1.17
CA THR A 989 21.36 3.73 1.65
C THR A 989 20.67 5.10 1.53
N GLY A 990 21.22 6.12 2.19
CA GLY A 990 20.62 7.45 2.16
C GLY A 990 21.24 8.43 3.16
N GLY A 991 20.71 9.64 3.16
CA GLY A 991 21.08 10.73 4.07
C GLY A 991 20.55 12.08 3.60
N PHE A 992 20.40 13.02 4.53
CA PHE A 992 19.94 14.40 4.26
C PHE A 992 18.57 14.46 3.56
N GLY A 993 17.65 13.59 3.93
CA GLY A 993 16.29 13.50 3.40
C GLY A 993 16.18 12.68 2.12
N LEU A 994 17.24 12.00 1.69
CA LEU A 994 17.30 11.23 0.45
C LEU A 994 17.46 9.74 0.74
N PHE A 995 16.58 8.92 0.15
CA PHE A 995 16.68 7.46 0.15
C PHE A 995 17.04 6.96 -1.24
N ASP A 996 18.08 6.16 -1.39
CA ASP A 996 18.59 5.69 -2.68
C ASP A 996 17.55 4.89 -3.47
N LEU A 997 16.87 3.95 -2.80
CA LEU A 997 15.75 3.18 -3.36
C LEU A 997 14.60 4.06 -3.89
N TYR A 998 14.46 5.27 -3.36
CA TYR A 998 13.43 6.26 -3.70
C TYR A 998 14.05 7.59 -4.15
N LEU A 999 15.21 7.54 -4.81
CA LEU A 999 16.03 8.71 -5.16
C LEU A 999 15.20 9.84 -5.77
N HIS A 1000 14.51 9.54 -6.88
CA HIS A 1000 13.72 10.54 -7.60
C HIS A 1000 12.58 11.10 -6.77
N ARG A 1001 11.91 10.25 -5.98
CA ARG A 1001 10.80 10.66 -5.11
C ARG A 1001 11.26 11.57 -3.97
N SER A 1002 12.46 11.34 -3.46
CA SER A 1002 13.08 12.15 -2.41
C SER A 1002 13.45 13.55 -2.92
N LEU A 1003 13.80 13.69 -4.20
CA LEU A 1003 14.20 14.97 -4.81
C LEU A 1003 13.02 15.86 -5.22
N LEU A 1004 11.78 15.37 -5.21
CA LEU A 1004 10.59 16.10 -5.69
C LEU A 1004 9.94 17.02 -4.66
N TRP A 1005 10.64 17.36 -3.58
CA TRP A 1005 10.15 18.36 -2.64
C TRP A 1005 10.05 19.73 -3.32
N LYS A 1006 9.09 20.54 -2.91
CA LYS A 1006 8.85 21.92 -3.32
C LYS A 1006 8.51 22.76 -2.11
N ARG A 1007 8.66 24.08 -2.22
CA ARG A 1007 8.15 25.02 -1.23
C ARG A 1007 6.61 24.96 -1.14
N GLU A 1008 6.05 24.96 0.08
CA GLU A 1008 4.59 24.91 0.29
C GLU A 1008 3.92 26.30 0.28
N GLY A 1009 4.65 27.36 0.65
CA GLY A 1009 4.12 28.73 0.78
C GLY A 1009 5.03 29.82 0.25
N ALA A 1010 4.85 31.06 0.73
CA ALA A 1010 5.61 32.23 0.26
C ALA A 1010 7.05 32.33 0.82
N SER A 1011 7.43 31.48 1.78
CA SER A 1011 8.71 31.54 2.49
C SER A 1011 9.46 30.21 2.46
N LEU A 1012 10.76 30.29 2.12
CA LEU A 1012 11.78 29.27 2.31
C LEU A 1012 13.13 29.99 2.11
N SER A 1013 14.06 29.83 3.03
CA SER A 1013 15.37 30.52 2.97
C SER A 1013 16.50 29.58 3.30
N ARG A 1014 17.65 29.74 2.64
CA ARG A 1014 18.82 28.89 2.90
C ARG A 1014 19.35 29.13 4.32
N ILE A 1015 19.64 28.05 5.04
CA ILE A 1015 20.20 28.11 6.40
C ILE A 1015 21.69 28.40 6.31
N THR A 1016 22.15 29.42 7.05
CA THR A 1016 23.59 29.68 7.22
C THR A 1016 24.13 28.71 8.25
N ILE A 1017 24.91 27.71 7.81
CA ILE A 1017 25.51 26.72 8.71
C ILE A 1017 26.91 27.19 9.08
N THR A 1018 27.13 27.54 10.34
CA THR A 1018 28.39 28.12 10.85
C THR A 1018 29.36 27.07 11.44
N GLN A 1019 28.91 25.83 11.69
CA GLN A 1019 29.63 24.82 12.46
C GLN A 1019 30.31 23.71 11.63
N GLY A 1020 30.73 23.98 10.38
CA GLY A 1020 31.58 23.07 9.61
C GLY A 1020 30.90 21.86 8.96
N HIS A 1021 29.58 21.68 9.12
CA HIS A 1021 28.80 20.71 8.35
C HIS A 1021 28.12 21.40 7.15
N THR A 1022 28.33 20.90 5.94
CA THR A 1022 27.66 21.42 4.73
C THR A 1022 26.50 20.52 4.34
N VAL A 1023 25.27 21.05 4.41
CA VAL A 1023 24.08 20.37 3.87
C VAL A 1023 23.95 20.68 2.37
N PRO A 1024 23.78 19.67 1.51
CA PRO A 1024 23.69 19.89 0.08
C PRO A 1024 22.43 20.67 -0.34
N SER A 1025 22.51 21.48 -1.40
CA SER A 1025 21.39 22.29 -1.91
C SER A 1025 20.21 21.46 -2.42
N TRP A 1026 20.45 20.20 -2.84
CA TRP A 1026 19.40 19.29 -3.25
C TRP A 1026 18.56 18.76 -2.08
N SER A 1027 19.06 18.89 -0.86
CA SER A 1027 18.35 18.52 0.36
C SER A 1027 17.45 19.67 0.82
N TRP A 1028 16.21 19.36 1.15
CA TRP A 1028 15.32 20.33 1.79
C TRP A 1028 15.82 20.76 3.18
N MET A 1029 16.71 19.98 3.82
CA MET A 1029 17.29 20.29 5.12
C MET A 1029 18.26 21.47 5.06
N ALA A 1030 18.71 21.90 3.87
CA ALA A 1030 19.51 23.10 3.68
C ALA A 1030 18.71 24.40 3.87
N TYR A 1031 17.39 24.31 4.00
CA TYR A 1031 16.49 25.45 4.02
C TYR A 1031 15.63 25.48 5.29
N SER A 1032 15.28 26.68 5.75
CA SER A 1032 14.29 26.94 6.79
C SER A 1032 12.96 27.31 6.14
N GLY A 1033 11.87 26.71 6.60
CA GLY A 1033 10.53 26.86 6.03
C GLY A 1033 9.87 25.53 5.64
N ALA A 1034 8.59 25.61 5.29
CA ALA A 1034 7.73 24.47 5.02
C ALA A 1034 7.87 23.96 3.58
N ILE A 1035 7.99 22.63 3.44
CA ILE A 1035 8.01 21.95 2.15
C ILE A 1035 6.75 21.11 1.95
N ASN A 1036 6.48 20.80 0.68
CA ASN A 1036 5.55 19.78 0.25
C ASN A 1036 6.23 18.97 -0.88
N TYR A 1037 5.60 17.94 -1.45
CA TYR A 1037 6.12 17.22 -2.61
C TYR A 1037 5.25 17.50 -3.84
N LEU A 1038 5.88 17.45 -5.03
CA LEU A 1038 5.11 17.48 -6.27
C LEU A 1038 4.22 16.23 -6.37
N PRO A 1039 2.94 16.38 -6.78
CA PRO A 1039 2.10 15.23 -7.04
C PRO A 1039 2.68 14.45 -8.22
N VAL A 1040 2.78 13.14 -8.05
CA VAL A 1040 3.22 12.23 -9.12
C VAL A 1040 2.15 11.17 -9.31
N PRO A 1041 1.56 11.04 -10.51
CA PRO A 1041 0.55 10.02 -10.74
C PRO A 1041 1.16 8.62 -10.61
N GLY A 1042 0.54 7.77 -9.79
CA GLY A 1042 1.00 6.40 -9.54
C GLY A 1042 1.08 5.59 -10.84
N GLY A 1043 2.23 4.97 -11.11
CA GLY A 1043 2.44 4.10 -12.27
C GLY A 1043 2.45 4.80 -13.65
N LYS A 1044 2.39 6.14 -13.71
CA LYS A 1044 2.36 6.90 -14.98
C LYS A 1044 3.65 7.66 -15.28
N VAL A 1045 4.70 7.44 -14.49
CA VAL A 1045 6.00 8.12 -14.65
C VAL A 1045 7.11 7.08 -14.73
N SER A 1046 7.89 7.15 -15.79
CA SER A 1046 9.13 6.40 -15.99
C SER A 1046 10.31 7.23 -15.46
N TRP A 1047 11.08 6.68 -14.52
CA TRP A 1047 12.22 7.35 -13.87
C TRP A 1047 13.52 7.14 -14.66
N LEU A 1048 14.39 8.16 -14.72
CA LEU A 1048 15.68 8.06 -15.43
C LEU A 1048 16.75 7.39 -14.54
N THR A 1049 17.61 6.56 -15.14
CA THR A 1049 18.65 5.80 -14.41
C THR A 1049 19.98 6.51 -14.32
N ASP A 1050 20.16 7.61 -15.04
CA ASP A 1050 21.48 8.22 -15.27
C ASP A 1050 21.88 9.20 -14.14
N ILE A 1051 21.07 9.26 -13.08
CA ILE A 1051 21.33 10.04 -11.87
C ILE A 1051 22.03 9.13 -10.86
N LYS A 1052 23.27 9.45 -10.53
CA LYS A 1052 24.04 8.72 -9.52
C LYS A 1052 23.91 9.40 -8.17
N SER A 1053 23.47 8.60 -7.21
CA SER A 1053 23.39 8.99 -5.81
C SER A 1053 24.78 9.07 -5.17
N PRO A 1054 25.02 10.03 -4.26
CA PRO A 1054 26.27 10.09 -3.50
C PRO A 1054 26.47 8.90 -2.56
N PHE A 1055 25.44 8.10 -2.31
CA PHE A 1055 25.47 6.98 -1.38
C PHE A 1055 25.60 5.61 -2.07
N TYR A 1056 25.71 5.57 -3.39
CA TYR A 1056 25.74 4.33 -4.19
C TYR A 1056 27.01 3.49 -3.95
N THR A 1057 28.17 4.12 -3.75
CA THR A 1057 29.47 3.44 -3.55
C THR A 1057 29.75 3.05 -2.09
N ALA A 1058 28.92 3.49 -1.14
CA ALA A 1058 29.08 3.21 0.29
C ALA A 1058 28.51 1.83 0.68
N LEU A 1059 28.92 0.76 -0.01
CA LEU A 1059 28.49 -0.63 0.23
C LEU A 1059 28.90 -1.23 1.60
N LYS A 1060 29.49 -0.43 2.49
CA LYS A 1060 29.91 -0.86 3.84
C LYS A 1060 29.44 0.05 4.99
N ALA A 1061 28.82 1.20 4.70
CA ALA A 1061 28.33 2.12 5.73
C ALA A 1061 26.83 2.39 5.50
N THR A 1062 25.97 1.98 6.43
CA THR A 1062 24.51 2.19 6.34
C THR A 1062 24.11 3.65 6.56
N THR A 1063 25.02 4.51 7.02
CA THR A 1063 24.78 5.95 7.22
C THR A 1063 26.04 6.76 6.89
N TYR A 1064 25.86 7.94 6.26
CA TYR A 1064 26.93 8.92 6.10
C TYR A 1064 27.24 9.59 7.44
N ASP A 1065 28.51 9.60 7.86
CA ASP A 1065 28.93 10.10 9.18
C ASP A 1065 29.09 11.62 9.26
N GLY A 1066 28.95 12.33 8.14
CA GLY A 1066 29.07 13.79 8.08
C GLY A 1066 30.50 14.28 7.80
N GLY A 1067 31.22 13.63 6.87
CA GLY A 1067 32.52 14.10 6.38
C GLY A 1067 32.55 15.58 5.95
N ARG A 1068 33.76 16.16 5.90
CA ARG A 1068 34.00 17.61 5.66
C ARG A 1068 33.52 18.14 4.30
N GLU A 1069 33.28 17.26 3.31
CA GLU A 1069 32.72 17.66 2.01
C GLU A 1069 31.24 17.26 1.90
N ALA A 1070 30.42 18.15 1.32
CA ALA A 1070 29.01 17.87 1.04
C ALA A 1070 28.87 16.74 -0.01
N PRO A 1071 28.01 15.73 0.23
CA PRO A 1071 27.71 14.72 -0.78
C PRO A 1071 27.07 15.35 -2.03
N ALA A 1072 27.52 14.95 -3.22
CA ALA A 1072 27.08 15.50 -4.49
C ALA A 1072 26.32 14.47 -5.34
N LEU A 1073 25.20 14.87 -5.95
CA LEU A 1073 24.53 14.08 -6.98
C LEU A 1073 25.28 14.25 -8.31
N GLU A 1074 25.47 13.19 -9.06
CA GLU A 1074 25.96 13.29 -10.45
C GLU A 1074 24.81 13.01 -11.41
N ALA A 1075 24.55 13.93 -12.33
CA ALA A 1075 23.43 13.79 -13.26
C ALA A 1075 23.68 14.51 -14.60
N PRO A 1076 23.00 14.08 -15.69
CA PRO A 1076 22.93 14.84 -16.92
C PRO A 1076 22.12 16.13 -16.72
N VAL A 1077 22.68 17.24 -17.18
CA VAL A 1077 22.11 18.59 -17.10
C VAL A 1077 21.73 19.06 -18.50
N TRP A 1078 20.49 19.50 -18.64
CA TRP A 1078 19.85 19.89 -19.90
C TRP A 1078 19.52 21.37 -19.92
N GLY A 1079 19.65 22.02 -21.08
CA GLY A 1079 19.19 23.39 -21.28
C GLY A 1079 17.65 23.51 -21.26
N MET A 1080 17.14 24.67 -20.88
CA MET A 1080 15.71 24.98 -20.85
C MET A 1080 15.33 26.02 -21.91
N CYS A 1081 14.25 25.75 -22.64
CA CYS A 1081 13.73 26.55 -23.75
C CYS A 1081 12.31 27.06 -23.47
N ILE A 1082 12.11 27.79 -22.36
CA ILE A 1082 10.77 28.26 -21.95
C ILE A 1082 10.26 29.43 -22.82
N GLY A 1083 11.16 30.32 -23.26
CA GLY A 1083 10.85 31.41 -24.20
C GLY A 1083 9.52 32.14 -23.92
N ASN A 1084 8.59 32.07 -24.90
CA ASN A 1084 7.28 32.73 -24.88
C ASN A 1084 6.19 31.99 -24.08
N ASP A 1085 6.42 30.74 -23.64
CA ASP A 1085 5.44 29.91 -22.93
C ASP A 1085 5.43 30.15 -21.41
N MET A 1086 6.12 31.19 -20.92
CA MET A 1086 6.34 31.47 -19.49
C MET A 1086 5.04 31.54 -18.67
N GLU A 1087 3.99 32.18 -19.18
CA GLU A 1087 2.70 32.27 -18.48
C GLU A 1087 2.00 30.92 -18.31
N ARG A 1088 2.24 29.97 -19.22
CA ARG A 1088 1.68 28.61 -19.14
C ARG A 1088 2.40 27.75 -18.11
N VAL A 1089 3.71 27.91 -17.96
CA VAL A 1089 4.53 27.08 -17.05
C VAL A 1089 4.70 27.66 -15.64
N LYS A 1090 4.32 28.93 -15.43
CA LYS A 1090 4.43 29.64 -14.14
C LYS A 1090 3.80 28.89 -12.95
N GLY A 1091 2.69 28.19 -13.17
CA GLY A 1091 2.03 27.37 -12.14
C GLY A 1091 2.64 25.98 -11.92
N MET A 1092 3.64 25.60 -12.73
CA MET A 1092 4.30 24.29 -12.71
C MET A 1092 5.77 24.38 -12.28
N ILE A 1093 6.30 25.59 -12.07
CA ILE A 1093 7.65 25.88 -11.61
C ILE A 1093 7.61 26.35 -10.15
N PHE A 1094 8.36 25.70 -9.29
CA PHE A 1094 8.46 26.02 -7.86
C PHE A 1094 9.92 26.28 -7.52
N LEU A 1095 10.29 27.56 -7.47
CA LEU A 1095 11.60 27.98 -7.01
C LEU A 1095 11.71 27.80 -5.49
N ASP A 1096 12.88 27.33 -5.05
CA ASP A 1096 13.15 27.06 -3.65
C ASP A 1096 13.04 28.36 -2.85
N GLU A 1097 13.70 29.45 -3.26
CA GLU A 1097 13.58 30.76 -2.58
C GLU A 1097 12.63 31.73 -3.33
N PRO A 1098 11.75 32.47 -2.63
CA PRO A 1098 10.76 33.38 -3.24
C PRO A 1098 11.35 34.54 -4.02
N GLY A 1099 12.54 35.02 -3.65
CA GLY A 1099 13.18 36.17 -4.29
C GLY A 1099 13.91 35.84 -5.60
N ARG A 1100 14.05 34.56 -5.95
CA ARG A 1100 14.70 34.13 -7.18
C ARG A 1100 13.77 34.36 -8.37
N THR A 1101 14.30 34.80 -9.51
CA THR A 1101 13.51 34.95 -10.75
C THR A 1101 13.61 33.68 -11.59
N ILE A 1102 12.52 33.34 -12.29
CA ILE A 1102 12.45 32.17 -13.18
C ILE A 1102 13.45 32.27 -14.36
N THR A 1103 14.01 33.47 -14.60
CA THR A 1103 15.04 33.74 -15.62
C THR A 1103 16.46 33.26 -15.24
N GLU A 1104 16.70 32.92 -13.98
CA GLU A 1104 18.03 32.51 -13.47
C GLU A 1104 18.37 31.02 -13.68
N PRO A 1105 17.45 30.05 -13.48
CA PRO A 1105 17.70 28.67 -13.87
C PRO A 1105 17.48 28.50 -15.38
N LYS A 1106 18.57 28.35 -16.14
CA LYS A 1106 18.54 28.02 -17.58
C LYS A 1106 18.72 26.52 -17.84
N GLU A 1107 18.90 25.75 -16.78
CA GLU A 1107 19.32 24.35 -16.84
C GLU A 1107 18.49 23.51 -15.85
N CYS A 1108 18.23 22.26 -16.20
CA CYS A 1108 17.47 21.33 -15.38
C CYS A 1108 18.07 19.92 -15.43
N VAL A 1109 17.75 19.12 -14.42
CA VAL A 1109 18.00 17.67 -14.40
C VAL A 1109 16.66 16.97 -14.46
N VAL A 1110 16.50 16.08 -15.44
CA VAL A 1110 15.28 15.32 -15.63
C VAL A 1110 15.27 14.10 -14.72
N LEU A 1111 14.30 14.04 -13.81
CA LEU A 1111 14.15 12.92 -12.87
C LEU A 1111 13.27 11.80 -13.47
N GLY A 1112 12.21 12.18 -14.17
CA GLY A 1112 11.27 11.23 -14.75
C GLY A 1112 10.40 11.84 -15.84
N ARG A 1113 9.79 10.99 -16.67
CA ARG A 1113 8.93 11.36 -17.80
C ARG A 1113 7.59 10.65 -17.73
N GLY A 1114 6.52 11.30 -18.17
CA GLY A 1114 5.17 10.74 -18.21
C GLY A 1114 5.04 9.65 -19.27
N ASN A 1115 4.22 8.63 -19.02
CA ASN A 1115 4.04 7.49 -19.92
C ASN A 1115 3.17 7.80 -21.18
N SER A 1116 3.03 9.07 -21.57
CA SER A 1116 2.45 9.45 -22.88
C SER A 1116 3.44 9.18 -24.01
N GLU A 1117 3.02 9.27 -25.27
CA GLU A 1117 3.86 8.98 -26.45
C GLU A 1117 5.28 9.59 -26.33
N PRO A 1118 6.37 8.79 -26.45
CA PRO A 1118 7.75 9.16 -26.10
C PRO A 1118 8.38 10.37 -26.80
N LEU A 1119 7.67 10.99 -27.74
CA LEU A 1119 8.12 12.12 -28.55
C LEU A 1119 7.08 13.23 -28.66
N ALA A 1120 5.94 13.10 -27.97
CA ALA A 1120 4.95 14.16 -27.95
C ALA A 1120 5.53 15.39 -27.25
N GLU A 1121 5.44 16.55 -27.91
CA GLU A 1121 5.91 17.82 -27.33
C GLU A 1121 5.19 18.17 -26.01
N SER A 1122 4.00 17.60 -25.79
CA SER A 1122 3.19 17.74 -24.58
C SER A 1122 3.53 16.74 -23.46
N GLN A 1123 4.50 15.83 -23.64
CA GLN A 1123 4.87 14.84 -22.61
C GLN A 1123 5.43 15.56 -21.37
N ALA A 1124 4.81 15.32 -20.21
CA ALA A 1124 5.24 15.88 -18.93
C ALA A 1124 6.54 15.23 -18.43
N HIS A 1125 7.44 16.05 -17.90
CA HIS A 1125 8.72 15.67 -17.31
C HIS A 1125 8.84 16.30 -15.92
N TRP A 1126 9.22 15.50 -14.93
CA TRP A 1126 9.50 15.96 -13.58
C TRP A 1126 10.99 16.28 -13.49
N VAL A 1127 11.32 17.52 -13.15
CA VAL A 1127 12.69 18.02 -13.20
C VAL A 1127 13.06 18.77 -11.93
N ILE A 1128 14.35 18.77 -11.58
CA ILE A 1128 14.92 19.76 -10.65
C ILE A 1128 15.60 20.85 -11.48
N LEU A 1129 15.41 22.10 -11.05
CA LEU A 1129 16.03 23.26 -11.67
C LEU A 1129 17.39 23.50 -11.04
N VAL A 1130 18.41 23.78 -11.85
CA VAL A 1130 19.79 23.92 -11.39
C VAL A 1130 20.48 25.15 -11.97
N HIS A 1131 21.54 25.60 -11.31
CA HIS A 1131 22.38 26.71 -11.77
C HIS A 1131 23.85 26.38 -11.53
N CYS A 1132 24.69 26.57 -12.55
CA CYS A 1132 26.13 26.33 -12.47
C CYS A 1132 26.82 27.41 -11.61
N ILE A 1133 27.61 26.99 -10.62
CA ILE A 1133 28.34 27.87 -9.69
C ILE A 1133 29.87 27.79 -9.84
N SER A 1134 30.39 26.86 -10.65
CA SER A 1134 31.84 26.75 -10.91
C SER A 1134 32.35 27.91 -11.77
N LYS A 1135 33.46 28.56 -11.35
CA LYS A 1135 34.17 29.56 -12.18
C LYS A 1135 34.81 28.85 -13.38
N LYS A 1136 34.72 29.45 -14.58
CA LYS A 1136 35.14 28.94 -15.91
C LYS A 1136 36.63 28.56 -16.10
N ALA A 1137 37.39 28.21 -15.06
CA ALA A 1137 38.85 28.18 -15.12
C ALA A 1137 39.52 26.83 -15.43
N ASP A 1138 38.80 25.70 -15.56
CA ASP A 1138 39.43 24.44 -16.00
C ASP A 1138 38.47 23.57 -16.81
N ALA A 1139 38.84 23.25 -18.05
CA ALA A 1139 38.05 22.41 -18.96
C ALA A 1139 38.05 20.92 -18.56
N SER A 1140 38.85 20.53 -17.56
CA SER A 1140 38.98 19.16 -17.04
C SER A 1140 38.19 18.90 -15.75
N ALA A 1141 37.64 19.93 -15.09
CA ALA A 1141 36.92 19.80 -13.83
C ALA A 1141 35.41 19.64 -14.04
N SER A 1142 34.78 18.66 -13.37
CA SER A 1142 33.33 18.47 -13.39
C SER A 1142 32.60 19.73 -12.91
N GLN A 1143 31.68 20.26 -13.71
CA GLN A 1143 30.91 21.47 -13.37
C GLN A 1143 30.08 21.25 -12.10
N VAL A 1144 30.04 22.26 -11.24
CA VAL A 1144 29.31 22.20 -9.96
C VAL A 1144 28.04 23.04 -10.07
N TYR A 1145 26.92 22.46 -9.65
CA TYR A 1145 25.58 23.02 -9.75
C TYR A 1145 24.95 23.16 -8.38
N GLU A 1146 24.12 24.20 -8.21
CA GLU A 1146 23.22 24.37 -7.06
C GLU A 1146 21.78 24.14 -7.51
N ARG A 1147 20.98 23.45 -6.70
CA ARG A 1147 19.53 23.35 -6.90
C ARG A 1147 18.85 24.71 -6.69
N ARG A 1148 17.95 25.06 -7.62
CA ARG A 1148 17.18 26.31 -7.62
C ARG A 1148 15.68 26.12 -7.41
N GLY A 1149 15.16 24.92 -7.67
CA GLY A 1149 13.74 24.62 -7.60
C GLY A 1149 13.39 23.25 -8.15
N VAL A 1150 12.10 23.02 -8.31
CA VAL A 1150 11.55 21.82 -8.96
C VAL A 1150 10.42 22.23 -9.90
N ALA A 1151 10.21 21.48 -10.97
CA ALA A 1151 9.15 21.77 -11.92
C ALA A 1151 8.56 20.52 -12.57
N VAL A 1152 7.37 20.69 -13.14
CA VAL A 1152 6.83 19.78 -14.15
C VAL A 1152 6.85 20.53 -15.49
N LEU A 1153 7.66 20.07 -16.44
CA LEU A 1153 7.83 20.71 -17.75
C LEU A 1153 7.39 19.78 -18.87
N GLU A 1154 6.79 20.32 -19.92
CA GLU A 1154 6.57 19.55 -21.16
C GLU A 1154 7.87 19.39 -21.96
N ARG A 1155 7.98 18.34 -22.80
CA ARG A 1155 9.18 18.01 -23.60
C ARG A 1155 9.74 19.20 -24.37
N ARG A 1156 8.88 20.01 -25.01
CA ARG A 1156 9.27 21.22 -25.76
C ARG A 1156 10.04 22.28 -24.98
N HIS A 1157 9.94 22.26 -23.65
CA HIS A 1157 10.64 23.23 -22.80
C HIS A 1157 12.06 22.77 -22.42
N ILE A 1158 12.48 21.57 -22.84
CA ILE A 1158 13.78 20.98 -22.50
C ILE A 1158 14.56 20.74 -23.81
N ASP A 1159 15.78 21.28 -23.87
CA ASP A 1159 16.66 21.11 -25.02
C ASP A 1159 17.35 19.74 -24.97
N PHE A 1160 16.70 18.73 -25.56
CA PHE A 1160 17.27 17.40 -25.73
C PHE A 1160 18.21 17.28 -26.95
N GLN A 1161 18.39 18.34 -27.75
CA GLN A 1161 19.21 18.32 -28.97
C GLN A 1161 20.62 18.90 -28.75
N GLY A 1162 20.82 19.65 -27.68
CA GLY A 1162 22.13 20.15 -27.26
C GLY A 1162 23.07 19.08 -26.71
N GLU A 1163 24.34 19.46 -26.49
CA GLU A 1163 25.36 18.62 -25.86
C GLU A 1163 25.02 18.34 -24.39
N VAL A 1164 24.95 17.05 -24.01
CA VAL A 1164 24.63 16.65 -22.63
C VAL A 1164 25.82 16.91 -21.71
N LYS A 1165 25.65 17.84 -20.77
CA LYS A 1165 26.65 18.12 -19.73
C LYS A 1165 26.43 17.20 -18.54
N TYR A 1166 27.49 16.68 -17.95
CA TYR A 1166 27.43 16.00 -16.66
C TYR A 1166 27.91 16.92 -15.55
N GLY A 1167 27.09 17.06 -14.50
CA GLY A 1167 27.31 18.00 -13.41
C GLY A 1167 27.21 17.36 -12.03
N LYS A 1168 27.95 17.92 -11.07
CA LYS A 1168 27.83 17.63 -9.63
C LYS A 1168 26.89 18.62 -8.97
N ILE A 1169 25.71 18.18 -8.53
CA ILE A 1169 24.76 19.02 -7.77
C ILE A 1169 25.14 18.96 -6.29
N ARG A 1170 25.56 20.11 -5.74
CA ARG A 1170 26.02 20.27 -4.36
C ARG A 1170 25.17 21.22 -3.56
#